data_AF-A0A5U8XLN3-F1
#
_entry.id   AF-A0A5U8XLN3-F1
#
_cell.length_a   1.000
_cell.length_b   1.000
_cell.length_c   1.000
_cell.angle_alpha   90.00
_cell.angle_beta   90.00
_cell.angle_gamma   90.00
#
_symmetry.space_group_name_H-M   'P 1'
#
loop_
_entity.id
_entity.type
_entity.pdbx_description
1 polymer ?
#
loop_
_entity_poly.entity_id
_entity_poly.type
_entity_poly.pdbx_seq_one_letter_code
_entity_poly.pdbx_strand_id
1 'polypeptide(L)'
;MDNWLVAHAQQYAWQRPGADGTLIIAPHKITQKTGAIGHVRDGLSDIPLPGSGWWHAYHLGKLHVREGNLNIPAGIWYKVSTVINELNAFILVYNEKGLGIPTESMYFYRDQNGAVLLAMPQGGKYKWPDTETLFIKFYPGWAGGDLAATIPPTTTEYMTVPNLLARQAVIDRIAKLKAERKGYVSVWVNGELRDNLKVDDLVTWDDVELRVDGRVRRVVDYNLGEVKSFTSTLDNKRKYLLHLPKGDDKWTFNDDVEIHVFYKNRGRYYHHHRSEAIRNLTYNDISIPTERVKDLRVTWGQLTNIDEVVVRVIIRDDYMEQSALFNTDRLFDLYRLKDEDIVAAMVGANSNVVEWQAANLEQSAANRLAAAKPRNITRQLCTDAYGYNAVSYYAANTPQKLELNERGWFCRLPDLLARRSTVYEYDAYGKLLGSYPHNDDAYYYARNPTARLVEALVSRQNTAMDIIDDAPDFQMEEGLNYTFYLQKLKSGAVTGEYLPAEKGVDYTEEDGLVKWTVDRTRRRPTVITDRYHLFTSTTFKVQDGEIRIGVTSRGADGIDRPLFVPMETVEAWLNGYPLVHGVDFTVQWPTVTVVNKVFINDGEVNKLELRARGVTGTLRVPEHGFVTSGVLSNNDRYDVREDKVVRIVAGGRLMHRDDVVFREDSALGVTTIPDGVPYSIDDPTVPLRTLVEGDTYSLRDKARDMDNRIEDYLSTWFPTPPPAAIVPLPTWYHLYSPVLNKVMWDIQMGRLTVVEDDETNRISTTQLDEIMVAYDDLLAFDPAFIGFDRRFVRVHPHLQYKTVEVAELTYALLDRINARYLNNAVTLNQYLKIKG
;
A
#
# COMPACT_ATOMS: atom_id res chain seq x y z
N MET A 1 7.51 -7.94 -24.32
CA MET A 1 6.41 -7.95 -23.35
C MET A 1 6.51 -6.64 -22.61
N ASP A 2 5.48 -5.81 -22.66
CA ASP A 2 5.44 -4.58 -21.85
C ASP A 2 5.61 -4.94 -20.37
N ASN A 3 6.30 -4.09 -19.60
CA ASN A 3 6.50 -4.30 -18.17
C ASN A 3 5.13 -4.42 -17.47
N TRP A 4 4.92 -5.50 -16.69
CA TRP A 4 3.63 -5.78 -16.06
C TRP A 4 3.16 -4.64 -15.13
N LEU A 5 4.09 -4.00 -14.41
CA LEU A 5 3.76 -2.91 -13.50
C LEU A 5 3.22 -1.69 -14.25
N VAL A 6 3.74 -1.42 -15.45
CA VAL A 6 3.23 -0.36 -16.34
C VAL A 6 1.83 -0.70 -16.82
N ALA A 7 1.59 -1.95 -17.26
CA ALA A 7 0.27 -2.39 -17.69
C ALA A 7 -0.76 -2.34 -16.55
N HIS A 8 -0.39 -2.82 -15.36
CA HIS A 8 -1.22 -2.76 -14.16
C HIS A 8 -1.56 -1.30 -13.80
N ALA A 9 -0.58 -0.39 -13.81
CA ALA A 9 -0.79 1.02 -13.53
C ALA A 9 -1.75 1.69 -14.54
N GLN A 10 -1.59 1.43 -15.84
CA GLN A 10 -2.47 1.96 -16.89
C GLN A 10 -3.92 1.48 -16.76
N GLN A 11 -4.12 0.29 -16.20
CA GLN A 11 -5.44 -0.30 -16.02
C GLN A 11 -6.12 0.18 -14.73
N TYR A 12 -5.38 0.29 -13.62
CA TYR A 12 -5.97 0.42 -12.29
C TYR A 12 -5.58 1.70 -11.52
N ALA A 13 -4.44 2.33 -11.81
CA ALA A 13 -3.99 3.53 -11.09
C ALA A 13 -4.22 4.83 -11.87
N TRP A 14 -4.22 4.74 -13.20
CA TRP A 14 -4.27 5.89 -14.08
C TRP A 14 -5.71 6.38 -14.28
N GLN A 15 -5.99 7.63 -13.87
CA GLN A 15 -7.33 8.24 -13.90
C GLN A 15 -7.76 8.73 -15.29
N ARG A 16 -6.89 8.62 -16.31
CA ARG A 16 -7.23 8.95 -17.71
C ARG A 16 -7.90 10.32 -17.90
N PRO A 17 -7.34 11.42 -17.35
CA PRO A 17 -7.97 12.75 -17.38
C PRO A 17 -8.36 13.28 -18.78
N GLY A 18 -7.72 12.76 -19.84
CA GLY A 18 -8.09 13.09 -21.22
C GLY A 18 -9.38 12.44 -21.74
N ALA A 19 -9.93 11.44 -21.04
CA ALA A 19 -11.09 10.67 -21.49
C ALA A 19 -12.41 11.43 -21.30
N ASP A 20 -12.49 12.33 -20.31
CA ASP A 20 -13.72 13.07 -20.00
C ASP A 20 -14.06 14.13 -21.05
N GLY A 21 -13.09 14.50 -21.91
CA GLY A 21 -13.31 15.45 -23.00
C GLY A 21 -13.67 16.86 -22.51
N THR A 22 -13.34 17.20 -21.26
CA THR A 22 -13.52 18.53 -20.69
C THR A 22 -12.69 19.55 -21.45
N LEU A 23 -13.31 20.67 -21.85
CA LEU A 23 -12.64 21.74 -22.59
C LEU A 23 -12.90 23.08 -21.92
N ILE A 24 -11.85 23.87 -21.77
CA ILE A 24 -11.95 25.27 -21.37
C ILE A 24 -11.33 26.11 -22.48
N ILE A 25 -12.12 27.00 -23.06
CA ILE A 25 -11.72 27.84 -24.20
C ILE A 25 -11.87 29.30 -23.82
N ALA A 26 -10.86 30.10 -24.15
CA ALA A 26 -10.95 31.56 -24.17
C ALA A 26 -11.17 32.00 -25.64
N PRO A 27 -12.43 32.14 -26.09
CA PRO A 27 -12.71 32.39 -27.50
C PRO A 27 -12.30 33.81 -27.92
N HIS A 28 -11.97 33.96 -29.20
CA HIS A 28 -11.53 35.23 -29.75
C HIS A 28 -12.72 36.13 -30.10
N LYS A 29 -12.79 37.34 -29.53
CA LYS A 29 -13.86 38.29 -29.87
C LYS A 29 -13.65 38.84 -31.28
N ILE A 30 -14.61 38.58 -32.18
CA ILE A 30 -14.57 39.03 -33.58
C ILE A 30 -15.33 40.35 -33.80
N THR A 31 -16.15 40.74 -32.82
CA THR A 31 -16.87 42.02 -32.81
C THR A 31 -16.06 43.11 -32.11
N GLN A 32 -16.34 44.38 -32.42
CA GLN A 32 -15.77 45.49 -31.67
C GLN A 32 -16.23 45.46 -30.20
N LYS A 33 -15.57 46.25 -29.33
CA LYS A 33 -15.95 46.34 -27.91
C LYS A 33 -17.42 46.74 -27.69
N THR A 34 -18.00 47.49 -28.62
CA THR A 34 -19.41 47.93 -28.61
C THR A 34 -20.39 46.90 -29.18
N GLY A 35 -19.90 45.76 -29.70
CA GLY A 35 -20.70 44.76 -30.41
C GLY A 35 -20.88 45.09 -31.91
N ALA A 36 -21.71 44.31 -32.59
CA ALA A 36 -22.13 44.50 -33.98
C ALA A 36 -23.65 44.29 -34.13
N ILE A 37 -24.23 44.80 -35.23
CA ILE A 37 -25.65 44.63 -35.57
C ILE A 37 -25.76 44.01 -36.97
N GLY A 38 -26.78 43.16 -37.16
CA GLY A 38 -27.15 42.60 -38.46
C GLY A 38 -26.26 41.43 -38.86
N HIS A 39 -24.96 41.67 -39.04
CA HIS A 39 -24.00 40.66 -39.50
C HIS A 39 -22.66 40.78 -38.78
N VAL A 40 -21.91 39.68 -38.75
CA VAL A 40 -20.51 39.65 -38.33
C VAL A 40 -19.69 38.92 -39.39
N ARG A 41 -18.52 39.47 -39.70
CA ARG A 41 -17.59 38.87 -40.65
C ARG A 41 -16.63 37.95 -39.93
N ASP A 42 -16.51 36.72 -40.42
CA ASP A 42 -15.53 35.73 -39.99
C ASP A 42 -14.77 35.20 -41.22
N GLY A 43 -13.52 35.63 -41.37
CA GLY A 43 -12.76 35.42 -42.61
C GLY A 43 -13.45 36.03 -43.84
N LEU A 44 -13.82 35.17 -44.80
CA LEU A 44 -14.54 35.54 -46.02
C LEU A 44 -16.06 35.39 -45.89
N SER A 45 -16.54 34.81 -44.79
CA SER A 45 -17.96 34.56 -44.56
C SER A 45 -18.61 35.74 -43.86
N ASP A 46 -19.77 36.16 -44.34
CA ASP A 46 -20.62 37.16 -43.67
C ASP A 46 -21.81 36.44 -43.04
N ILE A 47 -21.88 36.46 -41.71
CA ILE A 47 -22.79 35.62 -40.93
C ILE A 47 -23.85 36.52 -40.28
N PRO A 48 -25.15 36.33 -40.56
CA PRO A 48 -26.20 37.12 -39.92
C PRO A 48 -26.21 36.84 -38.42
N LEU A 49 -26.40 37.85 -37.57
CA LEU A 49 -26.50 37.69 -36.12
C LEU A 49 -27.87 37.12 -35.71
N PRO A 50 -28.02 36.50 -34.52
CA PRO A 50 -29.21 35.74 -34.14
C PRO A 50 -30.55 36.50 -34.14
N GLY A 51 -30.51 37.83 -34.09
CA GLY A 51 -31.71 38.67 -34.10
C GLY A 51 -31.40 40.16 -34.11
N SER A 52 -32.44 40.98 -33.98
CA SER A 52 -32.31 42.44 -33.89
C SER A 52 -31.60 42.87 -32.59
N GLY A 53 -30.83 43.95 -32.65
CA GLY A 53 -30.05 44.46 -31.51
C GLY A 53 -28.55 44.34 -31.71
N TRP A 54 -27.79 44.77 -30.70
CA TRP A 54 -26.33 44.67 -30.68
C TRP A 54 -25.91 43.33 -30.09
N TRP A 55 -24.88 42.71 -30.67
CA TRP A 55 -24.36 41.42 -30.25
C TRP A 55 -22.85 41.46 -30.11
N HIS A 56 -22.35 40.76 -29.10
CA HIS A 56 -20.96 40.32 -29.06
C HIS A 56 -20.88 38.95 -29.71
N ALA A 57 -20.04 38.80 -30.72
CA ALA A 57 -19.71 37.51 -31.32
C ALA A 57 -18.24 37.15 -31.09
N TYR A 58 -18.02 35.85 -30.88
CA TYR A 58 -16.73 35.23 -30.58
C TYR A 58 -16.50 34.01 -31.46
N HIS A 59 -15.25 33.77 -31.84
CA HIS A 59 -14.81 32.60 -32.58
C HIS A 59 -14.14 31.59 -31.64
N LEU A 60 -14.67 30.37 -31.59
CA LEU A 60 -14.21 29.29 -30.69
C LEU A 60 -13.15 28.39 -31.36
N GLY A 61 -13.03 28.42 -32.68
CA GLY A 61 -12.14 27.53 -33.43
C GLY A 61 -12.91 26.47 -34.22
N LYS A 62 -12.18 25.56 -34.85
CA LYS A 62 -12.73 24.35 -35.46
C LYS A 62 -12.71 23.24 -34.41
N LEU A 63 -13.83 23.08 -33.71
CA LEU A 63 -14.00 21.98 -32.77
C LEU A 63 -14.44 20.73 -33.53
N HIS A 64 -13.81 19.60 -33.23
CA HIS A 64 -14.24 18.33 -33.79
C HIS A 64 -15.68 18.02 -33.32
N VAL A 65 -16.51 17.38 -34.15
CA VAL A 65 -17.93 17.10 -33.81
C VAL A 65 -18.10 16.39 -32.46
N ARG A 66 -17.12 15.55 -32.11
CA ARG A 66 -17.10 14.77 -30.86
C ARG A 66 -16.53 15.54 -29.66
N GLU A 67 -15.76 16.60 -29.89
CA GLU A 67 -15.13 17.39 -28.82
C GLU A 67 -16.12 18.44 -28.30
N GLY A 68 -16.36 18.46 -26.98
CA GLY A 68 -17.38 19.32 -26.35
C GLY A 68 -18.83 18.93 -26.67
N ASN A 69 -19.04 17.81 -27.38
CA ASN A 69 -20.35 17.30 -27.80
C ASN A 69 -21.19 18.30 -28.64
N LEU A 70 -20.58 19.19 -29.43
CA LEU A 70 -21.30 20.23 -30.19
C LEU A 70 -21.78 19.74 -31.58
N ASN A 71 -22.58 18.67 -31.60
CA ASN A 71 -23.18 18.16 -32.84
C ASN A 71 -24.44 18.95 -33.26
N ILE A 72 -24.27 20.25 -33.50
CA ILE A 72 -25.35 21.13 -33.95
C ILE A 72 -25.37 21.26 -35.49
N PRO A 73 -26.54 21.51 -36.11
CA PRO A 73 -26.65 21.75 -37.55
C PRO A 73 -25.80 22.94 -38.02
N ALA A 74 -25.23 22.83 -39.22
CA ALA A 74 -24.45 23.92 -39.80
C ALA A 74 -25.36 25.01 -40.40
N GLY A 75 -24.91 26.27 -40.34
CA GLY A 75 -25.55 27.41 -41.00
C GLY A 75 -26.67 28.10 -40.21
N ILE A 76 -26.94 27.67 -38.97
CA ILE A 76 -28.05 28.18 -38.15
C ILE A 76 -27.55 28.48 -36.73
N TRP A 77 -28.08 29.53 -36.10
CA TRP A 77 -27.85 29.83 -34.68
C TRP A 77 -28.72 28.93 -33.79
N TYR A 78 -28.08 28.21 -32.87
CA TYR A 78 -28.71 27.31 -31.91
C TYR A 78 -28.53 27.85 -30.50
N LYS A 79 -29.61 27.94 -29.71
CA LYS A 79 -29.52 28.42 -28.32
C LYS A 79 -28.64 27.49 -27.47
N VAL A 80 -27.78 28.07 -26.63
CA VAL A 80 -26.89 27.29 -25.76
C VAL A 80 -27.70 26.45 -24.76
N SER A 81 -28.81 26.97 -24.24
CA SER A 81 -29.72 26.21 -23.36
C SER A 81 -30.32 24.98 -24.03
N THR A 82 -30.70 25.08 -25.31
CA THR A 82 -31.18 23.94 -26.10
C THR A 82 -30.08 22.91 -26.30
N VAL A 83 -28.85 23.34 -26.58
CA VAL A 83 -27.69 22.43 -26.70
C VAL A 83 -27.45 21.67 -25.40
N ILE A 84 -27.49 22.34 -24.24
CA ILE A 84 -27.34 21.70 -22.93
C ILE A 84 -28.40 20.60 -22.75
N ASN A 85 -29.67 20.92 -23.01
CA ASN A 85 -30.80 20.02 -22.78
C ASN A 85 -30.88 18.85 -23.78
N GLU A 86 -30.56 19.07 -25.06
CA GLU A 86 -30.60 18.00 -26.08
C GLU A 86 -29.41 17.04 -25.95
N LEU A 87 -28.25 17.56 -25.54
CA LEU A 87 -26.99 16.81 -25.53
C LEU A 87 -26.57 16.38 -24.13
N ASN A 88 -27.39 16.66 -23.12
CA ASN A 88 -27.15 16.42 -21.69
C ASN A 88 -25.77 16.94 -21.23
N ALA A 89 -25.28 18.02 -21.86
CA ALA A 89 -23.93 18.54 -21.68
C ALA A 89 -23.93 19.67 -20.65
N PHE A 90 -22.90 19.74 -19.81
CA PHE A 90 -22.70 20.90 -18.94
C PHE A 90 -21.87 21.95 -19.68
N ILE A 91 -22.47 23.13 -19.91
CA ILE A 91 -21.83 24.26 -20.58
C ILE A 91 -21.92 25.48 -19.67
N LEU A 92 -20.78 26.10 -19.36
CA LEU A 92 -20.72 27.30 -18.53
C LEU A 92 -19.92 28.39 -19.23
N VAL A 93 -20.54 29.55 -19.43
CA VAL A 93 -19.90 30.76 -19.93
C VAL A 93 -19.68 31.70 -18.76
N TYR A 94 -18.45 32.19 -18.58
CA TYR A 94 -18.07 32.98 -17.41
C TYR A 94 -16.87 33.91 -17.69
N ASN A 95 -16.62 34.86 -16.80
CA ASN A 95 -15.41 35.70 -16.79
C ASN A 95 -14.42 35.28 -15.67
N GLU A 96 -13.25 35.92 -15.60
CA GLU A 96 -12.27 35.70 -14.52
C GLU A 96 -12.85 35.86 -13.10
N LYS A 97 -13.90 36.66 -12.93
CA LYS A 97 -14.55 36.90 -11.65
C LYS A 97 -15.56 35.81 -11.27
N GLY A 98 -15.78 34.81 -12.12
CA GLY A 98 -16.76 33.74 -11.89
C GLY A 98 -18.22 34.18 -12.06
N LEU A 99 -18.48 35.26 -12.79
CA LEU A 99 -19.80 35.70 -13.22
C LEU A 99 -20.15 35.07 -14.57
N GLY A 100 -21.36 34.55 -14.69
CA GLY A 100 -21.89 34.00 -15.92
C GLY A 100 -22.82 34.94 -16.68
N ILE A 101 -23.38 34.40 -17.77
CA ILE A 101 -24.51 34.97 -18.53
C ILE A 101 -25.50 33.81 -18.75
N PRO A 102 -26.83 34.03 -18.66
CA PRO A 102 -27.82 33.00 -18.92
C PRO A 102 -27.67 32.40 -20.32
N THR A 103 -27.64 31.07 -20.38
CA THR A 103 -27.46 30.28 -21.61
C THR A 103 -28.62 30.43 -22.59
N GLU A 104 -29.81 30.76 -22.10
CA GLU A 104 -30.98 31.06 -22.93
C GLU A 104 -30.78 32.29 -23.83
N SER A 105 -29.92 33.22 -23.41
CA SER A 105 -29.63 34.45 -24.17
C SER A 105 -28.48 34.26 -25.17
N MET A 106 -27.82 33.11 -25.19
CA MET A 106 -26.61 32.87 -26.00
C MET A 106 -26.88 31.87 -27.11
N TYR A 107 -26.13 31.99 -28.20
CA TYR A 107 -26.31 31.16 -29.39
C TYR A 107 -24.97 30.65 -29.93
N PHE A 108 -24.91 29.37 -30.29
CA PHE A 108 -23.84 28.79 -31.08
C PHE A 108 -24.18 28.81 -32.56
N TYR A 109 -23.19 29.02 -33.41
CA TYR A 109 -23.29 28.84 -34.86
C TYR A 109 -22.17 27.94 -35.32
N ARG A 110 -22.48 26.98 -36.19
CA ARG A 110 -21.47 26.14 -36.83
C ARG A 110 -21.44 26.43 -38.32
N ASP A 111 -20.29 26.81 -38.85
CA ASP A 111 -20.13 27.01 -40.29
C ASP A 111 -19.97 25.66 -41.04
N GLN A 112 -20.00 25.69 -42.37
CA GLN A 112 -19.82 24.49 -43.19
C GLN A 112 -18.40 23.90 -43.10
N ASN A 113 -17.41 24.70 -42.67
CA ASN A 113 -16.02 24.28 -42.49
C ASN A 113 -15.74 23.73 -41.07
N GLY A 114 -16.77 23.65 -40.22
CA GLY A 114 -16.69 23.16 -38.84
C GLY A 114 -16.23 24.18 -37.80
N ALA A 115 -16.07 25.47 -38.15
CA ALA A 115 -15.81 26.54 -37.20
C ALA A 115 -17.06 26.82 -36.35
N VAL A 116 -16.85 27.06 -35.05
CA VAL A 116 -17.90 27.37 -34.10
C VAL A 116 -17.79 28.82 -33.65
N LEU A 117 -18.91 29.54 -33.71
CA LEU A 117 -19.06 30.88 -33.18
C LEU A 117 -20.03 30.89 -32.00
N LEU A 118 -19.85 31.84 -31.09
CA LEU A 118 -20.74 32.14 -29.98
C LEU A 118 -21.21 33.59 -30.10
N ALA A 119 -22.52 33.81 -30.07
CA ALA A 119 -23.12 35.14 -30.03
C ALA A 119 -23.89 35.33 -28.72
N MET A 120 -23.79 36.53 -28.14
CA MET A 120 -24.55 36.95 -26.96
C MET A 120 -24.99 38.41 -27.09
N PRO A 121 -26.16 38.78 -26.54
CA PRO A 121 -26.68 40.13 -26.65
C PRO A 121 -25.77 41.11 -25.90
N GLN A 122 -25.52 42.26 -26.52
CA GLN A 122 -24.89 43.41 -25.88
C GLN A 122 -25.98 44.25 -25.21
N GLY A 123 -25.81 44.55 -23.92
CA GLY A 123 -26.83 45.29 -23.17
C GLY A 123 -26.37 45.70 -21.78
N GLY A 124 -27.08 46.68 -21.20
CA GLY A 124 -26.71 47.27 -19.91
C GLY A 124 -26.76 46.30 -18.72
N LYS A 125 -27.46 45.16 -18.85
CA LYS A 125 -27.62 44.13 -17.82
C LYS A 125 -26.35 43.29 -17.62
N TYR A 126 -25.62 42.99 -18.70
CA TYR A 126 -24.38 42.21 -18.68
C TYR A 126 -23.27 43.00 -19.39
N LYS A 127 -22.60 43.91 -18.67
CA LYS A 127 -21.58 44.80 -19.24
C LYS A 127 -20.17 44.22 -19.32
N TRP A 128 -19.87 43.18 -18.53
CA TRP A 128 -18.51 42.64 -18.46
C TRP A 128 -17.95 42.14 -19.80
N PRO A 129 -18.74 41.63 -20.77
CA PRO A 129 -18.21 41.23 -22.09
C PRO A 129 -17.66 42.39 -22.93
N ASP A 130 -17.91 43.64 -22.55
CA ASP A 130 -17.38 44.83 -23.23
C ASP A 130 -15.87 44.98 -22.98
N THR A 131 -15.40 44.57 -21.80
CA THR A 131 -14.04 44.84 -21.30
C THR A 131 -13.28 43.63 -20.78
N GLU A 132 -13.98 42.58 -20.35
CA GLU A 132 -13.39 41.42 -19.71
C GLU A 132 -13.32 40.22 -20.66
N THR A 133 -12.34 39.34 -20.42
CA THR A 133 -12.17 38.10 -21.19
C THR A 133 -13.29 37.12 -20.84
N LEU A 134 -13.85 36.52 -21.88
CA LEU A 134 -14.85 35.46 -21.76
C LEU A 134 -14.17 34.09 -21.79
N PHE A 135 -14.66 33.18 -20.98
CA PHE A 135 -14.31 31.77 -20.98
C PHE A 135 -15.57 30.93 -21.16
N ILE A 136 -15.40 29.79 -21.80
CA ILE A 136 -16.44 28.78 -21.91
C ILE A 136 -15.87 27.42 -21.50
N LYS A 137 -16.57 26.74 -20.58
CA LYS A 137 -16.29 25.37 -20.19
C LYS A 137 -17.32 24.45 -20.82
N PHE A 138 -16.85 23.38 -21.43
CA PHE A 138 -17.65 22.26 -21.90
C PHE A 138 -17.30 21.03 -21.08
N TYR A 139 -18.34 20.33 -20.64
CA TYR A 139 -18.26 19.00 -20.09
C TYR A 139 -19.28 18.14 -20.85
N PRO A 140 -18.82 17.21 -21.70
CA PRO A 140 -19.67 16.54 -22.67
C PRO A 140 -20.66 15.58 -21.99
N GLY A 141 -21.89 15.54 -22.50
CA GLY A 141 -22.95 14.65 -22.02
C GLY A 141 -22.81 13.17 -22.40
N TRP A 142 -21.69 12.76 -23.02
CA TRP A 142 -21.46 11.41 -23.57
C TRP A 142 -21.80 10.29 -22.57
N ALA A 143 -22.35 9.16 -23.01
CA ALA A 143 -22.85 8.09 -22.14
C ALA A 143 -21.88 6.91 -21.95
N GLY A 144 -20.56 7.11 -22.16
CA GLY A 144 -19.51 6.12 -21.86
C GLY A 144 -19.55 4.79 -22.66
N GLY A 145 -20.49 4.61 -23.59
CA GLY A 145 -20.71 3.36 -24.33
C GLY A 145 -21.60 2.37 -23.58
N ASP A 146 -21.77 1.15 -24.11
CA ASP A 146 -22.75 0.16 -23.61
C ASP A 146 -22.46 -0.36 -22.18
N LEU A 147 -21.29 -0.07 -21.62
CA LEU A 147 -20.84 -0.55 -20.31
C LEU A 147 -20.82 0.52 -19.21
N ALA A 148 -21.13 1.78 -19.54
CA ALA A 148 -21.12 2.85 -18.55
C ALA A 148 -22.45 2.97 -17.81
N ALA A 149 -22.38 3.45 -16.56
CA ALA A 149 -23.57 3.67 -15.74
C ALA A 149 -24.53 4.65 -16.42
N THR A 150 -25.84 4.42 -16.25
CA THR A 150 -26.85 5.36 -16.73
C THR A 150 -26.85 6.60 -15.83
N ILE A 151 -26.32 7.70 -16.34
CA ILE A 151 -26.25 8.98 -15.63
C ILE A 151 -27.53 9.79 -15.88
N PRO A 152 -28.14 10.39 -14.85
CA PRO A 152 -29.20 11.39 -15.03
C PRO A 152 -28.78 12.53 -15.98
N PRO A 153 -29.69 13.03 -16.84
CA PRO A 153 -29.36 14.09 -17.78
C PRO A 153 -29.05 15.41 -17.06
N THR A 154 -28.09 16.18 -17.61
CA THR A 154 -27.89 17.57 -17.21
C THR A 154 -28.89 18.46 -17.95
N THR A 155 -29.61 19.31 -17.23
CA THR A 155 -30.61 20.21 -17.82
C THR A 155 -30.47 21.65 -17.32
N THR A 156 -31.00 22.58 -18.10
CA THR A 156 -31.09 24.00 -17.74
C THR A 156 -32.46 24.57 -18.08
N GLU A 157 -33.00 25.37 -17.17
CA GLU A 157 -34.28 26.07 -17.29
C GLU A 157 -34.08 27.57 -17.08
N TYR A 158 -34.77 28.37 -17.89
CA TYR A 158 -34.71 29.83 -17.82
C TYR A 158 -36.05 30.42 -17.43
N MET A 159 -36.04 31.35 -16.48
CA MET A 159 -37.21 32.06 -15.99
C MET A 159 -36.90 33.56 -15.90
N THR A 160 -37.92 34.39 -16.15
CA THR A 160 -37.85 35.84 -15.90
C THR A 160 -38.82 36.21 -14.80
N VAL A 161 -38.53 37.30 -14.08
CA VAL A 161 -39.32 37.75 -12.92
C VAL A 161 -40.09 39.04 -13.26
N PRO A 162 -41.18 39.01 -14.06
CA PRO A 162 -41.91 40.22 -14.43
C PRO A 162 -42.76 40.81 -13.29
N ASN A 163 -43.09 40.03 -12.26
CA ASN A 163 -43.97 40.44 -11.16
C ASN A 163 -43.71 39.61 -9.89
N LEU A 164 -44.41 39.93 -8.79
CA LEU A 164 -44.27 39.25 -7.51
C LEU A 164 -44.69 37.76 -7.56
N LEU A 165 -45.73 37.42 -8.33
CA LEU A 165 -46.16 36.01 -8.51
C LEU A 165 -45.05 35.17 -9.16
N ALA A 166 -44.32 35.74 -10.12
CA ALA A 166 -43.18 35.08 -10.75
C ALA A 166 -42.01 34.83 -9.77
N ARG A 167 -41.82 35.69 -8.74
CA ARG A 167 -40.83 35.45 -7.69
C ARG A 167 -41.15 34.16 -6.92
N GLN A 168 -42.40 34.00 -6.51
CA GLN A 168 -42.83 32.79 -5.82
C GLN A 168 -42.70 31.55 -6.70
N ALA A 169 -43.10 31.65 -7.98
CA ALA A 169 -42.99 30.54 -8.94
C ALA A 169 -41.54 30.04 -9.12
N VAL A 170 -40.55 30.94 -9.11
CA VAL A 170 -39.12 30.56 -9.14
C VAL A 170 -38.75 29.75 -7.90
N ILE A 171 -39.13 30.21 -6.70
CA ILE A 171 -38.83 29.50 -5.45
C ILE A 171 -39.50 28.12 -5.41
N ASP A 172 -40.76 28.03 -5.82
CA ASP A 172 -41.50 26.76 -5.90
C ASP A 172 -40.84 25.80 -6.90
N ARG A 173 -40.34 26.32 -8.04
CA ARG A 173 -39.62 25.51 -9.03
C ARG A 173 -38.29 24.98 -8.50
N ILE A 174 -37.51 25.81 -7.79
CA ILE A 174 -36.26 25.37 -7.13
C ILE A 174 -36.55 24.27 -6.12
N ALA A 175 -37.57 24.45 -5.27
CA ALA A 175 -37.98 23.46 -4.28
C ALA A 175 -38.38 22.14 -4.94
N LYS A 176 -39.16 22.21 -6.04
CA LYS A 176 -39.54 21.03 -6.82
C LYS A 176 -38.33 20.30 -7.41
N LEU A 177 -37.41 21.02 -8.07
CA LEU A 177 -36.21 20.40 -8.67
C LEU A 177 -35.33 19.72 -7.61
N LYS A 178 -35.15 20.35 -6.44
CA LYS A 178 -34.43 19.74 -5.32
C LYS A 178 -35.15 18.49 -4.77
N ALA A 179 -36.48 18.51 -4.72
CA ALA A 179 -37.29 17.38 -4.29
C ALA A 179 -37.28 16.20 -5.27
N GLU A 180 -37.09 16.46 -6.58
CA GLU A 180 -36.97 15.42 -7.61
C GLU A 180 -35.68 14.58 -7.47
N ARG A 181 -34.64 15.10 -6.80
CA ARG A 181 -33.36 14.39 -6.55
C ARG A 181 -32.69 13.81 -7.81
N LYS A 182 -32.79 14.50 -8.94
CA LYS A 182 -32.21 14.07 -10.23
C LYS A 182 -30.80 14.61 -10.49
N GLY A 183 -30.14 15.14 -9.47
CA GLY A 183 -28.83 15.79 -9.58
C GLY A 183 -28.71 17.01 -8.69
N TYR A 184 -27.61 17.74 -8.84
CA TYR A 184 -27.36 18.97 -8.11
C TYR A 184 -28.02 20.17 -8.76
N VAL A 185 -28.83 20.91 -7.99
CA VAL A 185 -29.51 22.12 -8.46
C VAL A 185 -28.66 23.35 -8.15
N SER A 186 -28.12 23.99 -9.18
CA SER A 186 -27.48 25.30 -9.07
C SER A 186 -28.41 26.40 -9.59
N VAL A 187 -28.44 27.53 -8.88
CA VAL A 187 -29.32 28.67 -9.17
C VAL A 187 -28.46 29.88 -9.50
N TRP A 188 -28.73 30.49 -10.65
CA TRP A 188 -28.04 31.68 -11.12
C TRP A 188 -29.05 32.80 -11.31
N VAL A 189 -28.80 33.95 -10.69
CA VAL A 189 -29.62 35.15 -10.82
C VAL A 189 -28.77 36.26 -11.42
N ASN A 190 -29.13 36.72 -12.61
CA ASN A 190 -28.37 37.69 -13.41
C ASN A 190 -26.88 37.29 -13.56
N GLY A 191 -26.61 35.99 -13.76
CA GLY A 191 -25.25 35.48 -13.92
C GLY A 191 -24.45 35.32 -12.62
N GLU A 192 -25.03 35.59 -11.45
CA GLU A 192 -24.42 35.33 -10.14
C GLU A 192 -25.05 34.10 -9.48
N LEU A 193 -24.23 33.18 -8.95
CA LEU A 193 -24.71 32.04 -8.19
C LEU A 193 -25.46 32.49 -6.94
N ARG A 194 -26.55 31.78 -6.58
CA ARG A 194 -27.34 32.05 -5.38
C ARG A 194 -27.56 30.78 -4.58
N ASP A 195 -27.33 30.86 -3.27
CA ASP A 195 -27.65 29.77 -2.33
C ASP A 195 -28.78 30.18 -1.40
N ASN A 196 -29.66 29.25 -1.05
CA ASN A 196 -30.82 29.49 -0.16
C ASN A 196 -31.63 30.76 -0.51
N LEU A 197 -31.88 30.96 -1.81
CA LEU A 197 -32.59 32.11 -2.36
C LEU A 197 -34.00 32.26 -1.76
N LYS A 198 -34.35 33.47 -1.30
CA LYS A 198 -35.68 33.84 -0.81
C LYS A 198 -36.43 34.69 -1.82
N VAL A 199 -37.75 34.80 -1.65
CA VAL A 199 -38.62 35.64 -2.51
C VAL A 199 -38.14 37.09 -2.56
N ASP A 200 -37.69 37.63 -1.42
CA ASP A 200 -37.21 39.02 -1.30
C ASP A 200 -35.82 39.25 -1.90
N ASP A 201 -35.06 38.19 -2.19
CA ASP A 201 -33.76 38.29 -2.87
C ASP A 201 -33.90 38.55 -4.38
N LEU A 202 -35.09 38.33 -4.93
CA LEU A 202 -35.41 38.54 -6.34
C LEU A 202 -36.05 39.90 -6.58
N VAL A 203 -35.63 40.59 -7.64
CA VAL A 203 -36.22 41.86 -8.08
C VAL A 203 -36.89 41.71 -9.45
N THR A 204 -37.72 42.70 -9.79
CA THR A 204 -38.45 42.70 -11.06
C THR A 204 -37.48 42.77 -12.23
N TRP A 205 -37.70 41.92 -13.23
CA TRP A 205 -36.85 41.69 -14.40
C TRP A 205 -35.53 40.99 -14.13
N ASP A 206 -35.37 40.28 -13.02
CA ASP A 206 -34.25 39.34 -12.86
C ASP A 206 -34.34 38.19 -13.87
N ASP A 207 -33.18 37.81 -14.40
CA ASP A 207 -33.01 36.59 -15.19
C ASP A 207 -32.58 35.48 -14.24
N VAL A 208 -33.35 34.39 -14.19
CA VAL A 208 -33.06 33.24 -13.35
C VAL A 208 -32.78 32.03 -14.23
N GLU A 209 -31.63 31.42 -14.04
CA GLU A 209 -31.25 30.15 -14.67
C GLU A 209 -31.10 29.07 -13.60
N LEU A 210 -31.88 28.00 -13.75
CA LEU A 210 -31.88 26.83 -12.89
C LEU A 210 -31.18 25.70 -13.64
N ARG A 211 -30.07 25.20 -13.12
CA ARG A 211 -29.36 24.07 -13.73
C ARG A 211 -29.44 22.86 -12.83
N VAL A 212 -29.79 21.72 -13.41
CA VAL A 212 -29.73 20.41 -12.76
C VAL A 212 -28.56 19.65 -13.37
N ASP A 213 -27.50 19.47 -12.59
CA ASP A 213 -26.36 18.66 -12.99
C ASP A 213 -26.56 17.22 -12.51
N GLY A 214 -26.98 16.36 -13.44
CA GLY A 214 -27.31 14.96 -13.17
C GLY A 214 -26.11 14.07 -12.83
N ARG A 215 -24.88 14.55 -13.04
CA ARG A 215 -23.64 13.81 -12.76
C ARG A 215 -23.12 13.97 -11.36
N VAL A 216 -23.64 14.94 -10.61
CA VAL A 216 -23.13 15.23 -9.28
C VAL A 216 -23.53 14.10 -8.33
N ARG A 217 -22.53 13.37 -7.86
CA ARG A 217 -22.69 12.33 -6.83
C ARG A 217 -22.65 12.90 -5.42
N ARG A 218 -21.86 13.95 -5.21
CA ARG A 218 -21.55 14.43 -3.87
C ARG A 218 -21.28 15.93 -3.84
N VAL A 219 -21.72 16.58 -2.77
CA VAL A 219 -21.47 18.00 -2.49
C VAL A 219 -20.98 18.13 -1.05
N VAL A 220 -19.90 18.87 -0.85
CA VAL A 220 -19.29 19.11 0.47
C VAL A 220 -19.05 20.60 0.65
N ASP A 221 -19.53 21.14 1.76
CA ASP A 221 -19.39 22.56 2.10
C ASP A 221 -18.34 22.74 3.21
N TYR A 222 -17.45 23.70 3.02
CA TYR A 222 -16.41 24.06 3.98
C TYR A 222 -16.57 25.50 4.43
N ASN A 223 -16.65 25.73 5.74
CA ASN A 223 -16.50 27.08 6.29
C ASN A 223 -15.02 27.47 6.29
N LEU A 224 -14.67 28.51 5.54
CA LEU A 224 -13.28 28.91 5.33
C LEU A 224 -12.55 29.32 6.62
N GLY A 225 -13.28 29.71 7.67
CA GLY A 225 -12.71 29.99 9.00
C GLY A 225 -12.12 28.76 9.70
N GLU A 226 -12.61 27.57 9.38
CA GLU A 226 -12.22 26.30 10.02
C GLU A 226 -11.21 25.51 9.18
N VAL A 227 -11.13 25.82 7.89
CA VAL A 227 -10.27 25.13 6.93
C VAL A 227 -8.79 25.41 7.21
N LYS A 228 -8.02 24.33 7.37
CA LYS A 228 -6.57 24.43 7.55
C LYS A 228 -5.87 24.79 6.24
N SER A 229 -4.67 25.34 6.36
CA SER A 229 -3.86 25.74 5.21
C SER A 229 -2.43 25.22 5.33
N PHE A 230 -1.79 24.98 4.19
CA PHE A 230 -0.38 24.61 4.10
C PHE A 230 0.32 25.44 3.01
N THR A 231 1.65 25.39 2.99
CA THR A 231 2.45 26.00 1.91
C THR A 231 2.82 24.92 0.91
N SER A 232 2.30 25.04 -0.31
CA SER A 232 2.64 24.14 -1.42
C SER A 232 4.07 24.41 -1.88
N THR A 233 4.91 23.37 -1.85
CA THR A 233 6.25 23.41 -2.44
C THR A 233 6.18 23.34 -3.97
N LEU A 234 5.20 22.60 -4.52
CA LEU A 234 5.02 22.42 -5.96
C LEU A 234 4.69 23.72 -6.68
N ASP A 235 3.74 24.49 -6.13
CA ASP A 235 3.23 25.72 -6.75
C ASP A 235 3.77 27.00 -6.06
N ASN A 236 4.60 26.86 -5.01
CA ASN A 236 5.15 27.95 -4.21
C ASN A 236 4.07 28.94 -3.71
N LYS A 237 2.94 28.39 -3.25
CA LYS A 237 1.74 29.16 -2.87
C LYS A 237 1.12 28.61 -1.58
N ARG A 238 0.49 29.48 -0.80
CA ARG A 238 -0.33 29.05 0.34
C ARG A 238 -1.67 28.53 -0.16
N LYS A 239 -2.07 27.33 0.29
CA LYS A 239 -3.28 26.63 -0.14
C LYS A 239 -4.16 26.22 1.04
N TYR A 240 -5.45 26.16 0.80
CA TYR A 240 -6.42 25.53 1.69
C TYR A 240 -6.41 24.02 1.46
N LEU A 241 -6.43 23.26 2.56
CA LEU A 241 -6.57 21.80 2.57
C LEU A 241 -8.06 21.45 2.67
N LEU A 242 -8.62 20.83 1.64
CA LEU A 242 -10.02 20.42 1.60
C LEU A 242 -10.09 18.89 1.72
N HIS A 243 -10.20 18.41 2.96
CA HIS A 243 -10.37 16.98 3.27
C HIS A 243 -11.82 16.57 3.09
N LEU A 244 -12.11 15.68 2.14
CA LEU A 244 -13.48 15.22 1.95
C LEU A 244 -13.79 14.19 3.02
N PRO A 245 -14.86 14.38 3.84
CA PRO A 245 -15.20 13.41 4.88
C PRO A 245 -15.31 11.99 4.33
N LYS A 246 -14.95 10.98 5.12
CA LYS A 246 -15.14 9.59 4.69
C LYS A 246 -16.61 9.28 4.41
N GLY A 247 -16.85 8.34 3.49
CA GLY A 247 -18.20 7.86 3.17
C GLY A 247 -18.45 7.60 1.69
N ASP A 248 -17.48 7.92 0.82
CA ASP A 248 -17.48 7.49 -0.57
C ASP A 248 -16.14 6.80 -0.86
N ASP A 249 -16.20 5.55 -1.33
CA ASP A 249 -15.01 4.73 -1.58
C ASP A 249 -14.43 4.98 -2.99
N LYS A 250 -15.05 5.88 -3.76
CA LYS A 250 -14.59 6.30 -5.09
C LYS A 250 -13.51 7.37 -5.01
N TRP A 251 -12.50 7.24 -5.87
CA TRP A 251 -11.50 8.30 -6.07
C TRP A 251 -12.20 9.60 -6.51
N THR A 252 -11.85 10.72 -5.86
CA THR A 252 -12.20 12.07 -6.30
C THR A 252 -11.02 12.72 -7.00
N PHE A 253 -11.00 12.70 -8.34
CA PHE A 253 -9.95 13.34 -9.13
C PHE A 253 -10.29 14.82 -9.39
N ASN A 254 -9.28 15.69 -9.53
CA ASN A 254 -9.52 17.14 -9.62
C ASN A 254 -10.31 17.58 -10.87
N ASP A 255 -10.23 16.84 -11.98
CA ASP A 255 -10.96 17.16 -13.21
C ASP A 255 -12.49 16.96 -13.08
N ASP A 256 -12.92 16.09 -12.14
CA ASP A 256 -14.34 15.81 -11.82
C ASP A 256 -14.96 16.76 -10.80
N VAL A 257 -14.19 17.77 -10.36
CA VAL A 257 -14.58 18.70 -9.30
C VAL A 257 -14.93 20.07 -9.86
N GLU A 258 -16.06 20.62 -9.40
CA GLU A 258 -16.35 22.06 -9.47
C GLU A 258 -16.33 22.68 -8.10
N ILE A 259 -15.97 23.96 -8.05
CA ILE A 259 -15.96 24.72 -6.81
C ILE A 259 -16.82 25.96 -6.97
N HIS A 260 -17.72 26.16 -6.02
CA HIS A 260 -18.47 27.39 -5.85
C HIS A 260 -18.04 28.06 -4.55
N VAL A 261 -17.71 29.34 -4.59
CA VAL A 261 -17.39 30.12 -3.39
C VAL A 261 -18.59 31.00 -3.08
N PHE A 262 -19.11 30.90 -1.86
CA PHE A 262 -20.25 31.68 -1.38
C PHE A 262 -19.85 32.65 -0.28
N TYR A 263 -20.48 33.82 -0.30
CA TYR A 263 -20.54 34.76 0.81
C TYR A 263 -22.02 35.03 1.09
N LYS A 264 -22.52 34.56 2.24
CA LYS A 264 -23.96 34.54 2.54
C LYS A 264 -24.73 33.79 1.43
N ASN A 265 -25.70 34.45 0.79
CA ASN A 265 -26.49 33.87 -0.31
C ASN A 265 -25.92 34.16 -1.71
N ARG A 266 -24.77 34.82 -1.83
CA ARG A 266 -24.15 35.21 -3.11
C ARG A 266 -22.95 34.34 -3.42
N GLY A 267 -22.85 33.82 -4.64
CA GLY A 267 -21.79 32.90 -5.06
C GLY A 267 -21.01 33.35 -6.30
N ARG A 268 -19.78 32.86 -6.41
CA ARG A 268 -18.95 32.91 -7.62
C ARG A 268 -18.53 31.52 -8.02
N TYR A 269 -18.44 31.30 -9.34
CA TYR A 269 -17.80 30.11 -9.87
C TYR A 269 -16.29 30.23 -9.69
N TYR A 270 -15.68 29.24 -9.05
CA TYR A 270 -14.23 29.13 -8.96
C TYR A 270 -13.75 28.37 -10.19
N HIS A 271 -13.22 29.10 -11.17
CA HIS A 271 -12.69 28.48 -12.37
C HIS A 271 -11.33 27.82 -12.13
N HIS A 272 -10.93 26.90 -13.02
CA HIS A 272 -9.68 26.15 -12.88
C HIS A 272 -8.91 26.09 -14.20
N HIS A 273 -8.48 27.26 -14.68
CA HIS A 273 -7.77 27.38 -15.98
C HIS A 273 -6.37 26.79 -16.00
N ARG A 274 -5.79 26.63 -14.81
CA ARG A 274 -4.44 26.09 -14.61
C ARG A 274 -4.53 24.97 -13.60
N SER A 275 -3.68 23.97 -13.75
CA SER A 275 -3.60 22.82 -12.83
C SER A 275 -3.33 23.24 -11.38
N GLU A 276 -2.66 24.36 -11.14
CA GLU A 276 -2.46 24.90 -9.78
C GLU A 276 -3.75 25.32 -9.07
N ALA A 277 -4.84 25.56 -9.80
CA ALA A 277 -6.09 26.02 -9.24
C ALA A 277 -6.78 24.97 -8.36
N ILE A 278 -6.63 23.69 -8.69
CA ILE A 278 -7.09 22.55 -7.90
C ILE A 278 -6.04 21.43 -8.03
N ARG A 279 -5.42 21.04 -6.92
CA ARG A 279 -4.48 19.90 -6.87
C ARG A 279 -5.05 18.77 -6.03
N ASN A 280 -4.88 17.54 -6.47
CA ASN A 280 -5.06 16.37 -5.60
C ASN A 280 -3.94 16.32 -4.56
N LEU A 281 -4.31 15.90 -3.35
CA LEU A 281 -3.37 15.54 -2.28
C LEU A 281 -3.40 14.02 -2.07
N THR A 282 -4.60 13.45 -2.03
CA THR A 282 -4.81 12.00 -1.96
C THR A 282 -5.90 11.61 -2.96
N TYR A 283 -6.37 10.36 -2.86
CA TYR A 283 -7.53 9.89 -3.63
C TYR A 283 -8.85 10.56 -3.20
N ASN A 284 -8.91 11.23 -2.05
CA ASN A 284 -10.13 11.83 -1.52
C ASN A 284 -9.89 13.22 -0.89
N ASP A 285 -8.75 13.86 -1.17
CA ASP A 285 -8.43 15.20 -0.69
C ASP A 285 -7.89 16.08 -1.81
N ILE A 286 -8.29 17.35 -1.79
CA ILE A 286 -7.86 18.35 -2.76
C ILE A 286 -7.37 19.62 -2.07
N SER A 287 -6.66 20.47 -2.80
CA SER A 287 -6.22 21.77 -2.33
C SER A 287 -6.46 22.87 -3.35
N ILE A 288 -6.69 24.08 -2.83
CA ILE A 288 -6.93 25.29 -3.64
C ILE A 288 -6.09 26.48 -3.14
N PRO A 289 -5.52 27.31 -4.03
CA PRO A 289 -4.81 28.53 -3.65
C PRO A 289 -5.65 29.53 -2.85
N THR A 290 -5.08 30.01 -1.74
CA THR A 290 -5.71 31.01 -0.86
C THR A 290 -5.91 32.36 -1.56
N GLU A 291 -4.95 32.76 -2.38
CA GLU A 291 -4.96 34.00 -3.17
C GLU A 291 -6.18 34.07 -4.09
N ARG A 292 -6.51 32.95 -4.73
CA ARG A 292 -7.61 32.89 -5.69
C ARG A 292 -8.98 33.06 -5.02
N VAL A 293 -9.16 32.47 -3.84
CA VAL A 293 -10.36 32.70 -3.02
C VAL A 293 -10.42 34.15 -2.54
N LYS A 294 -9.26 34.76 -2.21
CA LYS A 294 -9.17 36.18 -1.86
C LYS A 294 -9.57 37.08 -3.04
N ASP A 295 -9.16 36.78 -4.26
CA ASP A 295 -9.52 37.56 -5.45
C ASP A 295 -11.04 37.57 -5.71
N LEU A 296 -11.68 36.39 -5.57
CA LEU A 296 -13.14 36.30 -5.65
C LEU A 296 -13.82 37.11 -4.55
N ARG A 297 -13.28 37.11 -3.32
CA ARG A 297 -13.81 37.88 -2.19
C ARG A 297 -13.77 39.39 -2.43
N VAL A 298 -12.69 39.91 -3.02
CA VAL A 298 -12.57 41.35 -3.32
C VAL A 298 -13.71 41.84 -4.21
N THR A 299 -14.29 40.98 -5.06
CA THR A 299 -15.42 41.34 -5.92
C THR A 299 -16.73 41.61 -5.16
N TRP A 300 -16.86 41.17 -3.91
CA TRP A 300 -18.00 41.48 -3.03
C TRP A 300 -17.73 42.68 -2.10
N GLY A 301 -16.57 43.33 -2.22
CA GLY A 301 -16.08 44.37 -1.31
C GLY A 301 -14.97 43.85 -0.39
N GLN A 302 -14.34 44.74 0.40
CA GLN A 302 -13.36 44.31 1.41
C GLN A 302 -14.05 43.58 2.56
N LEU A 303 -14.21 42.27 2.42
CA LEU A 303 -14.75 41.39 3.45
C LEU A 303 -13.68 41.11 4.52
N THR A 304 -13.89 41.61 5.74
CA THR A 304 -13.00 41.36 6.88
C THR A 304 -13.24 40.01 7.55
N ASN A 305 -14.47 39.50 7.56
CA ASN A 305 -14.80 38.21 8.17
C ASN A 305 -14.71 37.05 7.18
N ILE A 306 -13.80 36.10 7.44
CA ILE A 306 -13.60 34.91 6.60
C ILE A 306 -14.57 33.76 6.95
N ASP A 307 -15.15 33.78 8.16
CA ASP A 307 -16.04 32.73 8.68
C ASP A 307 -17.43 32.74 8.01
N GLU A 308 -17.73 33.78 7.24
CA GLU A 308 -18.96 33.89 6.43
C GLU A 308 -18.76 33.38 5.00
N VAL A 309 -17.55 32.92 4.66
CA VAL A 309 -17.21 32.41 3.33
C VAL A 309 -17.30 30.88 3.34
N VAL A 310 -18.12 30.34 2.45
CA VAL A 310 -18.27 28.89 2.27
C VAL A 310 -17.67 28.47 0.94
N VAL A 311 -16.78 27.50 0.96
CA VAL A 311 -16.29 26.83 -0.24
C VAL A 311 -17.09 25.55 -0.43
N ARG A 312 -17.90 25.49 -1.47
CA ARG A 312 -18.70 24.33 -1.86
C ARG A 312 -17.95 23.55 -2.93
N VAL A 313 -17.58 22.32 -2.62
CA VAL A 313 -16.97 21.35 -3.53
C VAL A 313 -18.06 20.45 -4.08
N ILE A 314 -18.18 20.39 -5.40
CA ILE A 314 -19.18 19.62 -6.14
C ILE A 314 -18.42 18.54 -6.91
N ILE A 315 -18.75 17.28 -6.67
CA ILE A 315 -18.02 16.13 -7.21
C ILE A 315 -18.93 15.36 -8.16
N ARG A 316 -18.44 15.12 -9.37
CA ARG A 316 -19.14 14.34 -10.39
C ARG A 316 -18.73 12.86 -10.35
N ASP A 317 -19.62 12.02 -10.86
CA ASP A 317 -19.26 10.64 -11.23
C ASP A 317 -18.34 10.66 -12.46
N ASP A 318 -17.23 9.91 -12.36
CA ASP A 318 -16.42 9.49 -13.49
C ASP A 318 -17.14 8.33 -14.22
N TYR A 319 -16.90 8.21 -15.51
CA TYR A 319 -17.28 7.07 -16.35
C TYR A 319 -16.60 5.76 -15.96
N MET A 320 -15.42 5.81 -15.33
CA MET A 320 -14.70 4.64 -14.87
C MET A 320 -14.56 4.65 -13.35
N GLU A 321 -15.29 3.79 -12.67
CA GLU A 321 -15.13 3.60 -11.24
C GLU A 321 -13.76 2.94 -10.95
N GLN A 322 -12.80 3.74 -10.48
CA GLN A 322 -11.51 3.25 -9.96
C GLN A 322 -11.46 3.40 -8.44
N SER A 323 -11.17 2.30 -7.77
CA SER A 323 -10.87 2.29 -6.35
C SER A 323 -9.47 2.84 -6.10
N ALA A 324 -9.25 3.40 -4.91
CA ALA A 324 -7.91 3.73 -4.45
C ALA A 324 -7.03 2.46 -4.42
N LEU A 325 -5.75 2.61 -4.71
CA LEU A 325 -4.76 1.53 -4.66
C LEU A 325 -3.71 1.80 -3.59
N PHE A 326 -3.11 0.73 -3.08
CA PHE A 326 -1.92 0.82 -2.26
C PHE A 326 -0.80 1.51 -3.02
N ASN A 327 -0.09 2.39 -2.32
CA ASN A 327 0.94 3.24 -2.88
C ASN A 327 2.06 3.48 -1.86
N THR A 328 3.13 4.13 -2.30
CA THR A 328 4.30 4.37 -1.45
C THR A 328 4.02 5.29 -0.27
N ASP A 329 2.95 6.10 -0.31
CA ASP A 329 2.61 7.09 0.70
C ASP A 329 1.69 6.53 1.80
N ARG A 330 1.34 5.22 1.74
CA ARG A 330 0.56 4.51 2.77
C ARG A 330 -0.76 5.20 3.11
N LEU A 331 -1.48 5.65 2.09
CA LEU A 331 -2.72 6.41 2.28
C LEU A 331 -3.82 5.60 2.98
N PHE A 332 -3.85 4.27 2.82
CA PHE A 332 -4.82 3.42 3.50
C PHE A 332 -4.64 3.47 5.03
N ASP A 333 -3.39 3.48 5.51
CA ASP A 333 -3.08 3.61 6.93
C ASP A 333 -3.44 5.00 7.47
N LEU A 334 -3.17 6.08 6.71
CA LEU A 334 -3.64 7.43 7.05
C LEU A 334 -5.15 7.47 7.22
N TYR A 335 -5.87 6.83 6.29
CA TYR A 335 -7.32 6.74 6.27
C TYR A 335 -7.91 5.73 7.26
N ARG A 336 -7.13 5.18 8.19
CA ARG A 336 -7.68 4.52 9.39
C ARG A 336 -8.04 5.52 10.50
N LEU A 337 -7.38 6.67 10.54
CA LEU A 337 -7.63 7.76 11.51
C LEU A 337 -8.99 8.44 11.31
N LYS A 338 -9.53 9.15 12.31
CA LYS A 338 -10.77 9.94 12.10
C LYS A 338 -10.49 11.15 11.19
N ASP A 339 -11.54 11.72 10.59
CA ASP A 339 -11.40 12.84 9.63
C ASP A 339 -10.58 14.02 10.21
N GLU A 340 -10.80 14.39 11.47
CA GLU A 340 -10.06 15.47 12.16
C GLU A 340 -8.56 15.13 12.31
N ASP A 341 -8.25 13.87 12.60
CA ASP A 341 -6.90 13.38 12.83
C ASP A 341 -6.12 13.21 11.51
N ILE A 342 -6.81 12.91 10.40
CA ILE A 342 -6.24 12.95 9.04
C ILE A 342 -5.79 14.37 8.71
N VAL A 343 -6.68 15.36 8.91
CA VAL A 343 -6.36 16.77 8.68
C VAL A 343 -5.18 17.22 9.57
N ALA A 344 -5.15 16.78 10.84
CA ALA A 344 -4.05 17.06 11.77
C ALA A 344 -2.71 16.50 11.26
N ALA A 345 -2.69 15.25 10.80
CA ALA A 345 -1.50 14.62 10.21
C ALA A 345 -1.04 15.37 8.96
N MET A 346 -1.97 15.78 8.08
CA MET A 346 -1.66 16.49 6.84
C MET A 346 -1.08 17.89 7.04
N VAL A 347 -1.37 18.54 8.16
CA VAL A 347 -0.75 19.83 8.53
C VAL A 347 0.53 19.66 9.37
N GLY A 348 0.94 18.41 9.63
CA GLY A 348 2.11 18.07 10.43
C GLY A 348 1.93 18.24 11.94
N ALA A 349 0.70 18.29 12.44
CA ALA A 349 0.43 18.39 13.86
C ALA A 349 0.63 17.01 14.52
N ASN A 350 1.57 16.92 15.47
CA ASN A 350 1.90 15.70 16.22
C ASN A 350 2.29 14.48 15.38
N SER A 351 2.58 14.63 14.08
CA SER A 351 2.94 13.53 13.18
C SER A 351 4.45 13.50 12.88
N ASN A 352 5.06 12.32 13.05
CA ASN A 352 6.42 11.98 12.62
C ASN A 352 6.47 11.45 11.16
N VAL A 353 5.31 11.30 10.51
CA VAL A 353 5.19 10.80 9.13
C VAL A 353 5.16 11.99 8.17
N VAL A 354 6.34 12.41 7.70
CA VAL A 354 6.48 13.61 6.85
C VAL A 354 5.77 13.45 5.50
N GLU A 355 5.64 12.23 4.99
CA GLU A 355 5.03 11.91 3.70
C GLU A 355 3.53 12.18 3.70
N TRP A 356 2.87 12.12 4.85
CA TRP A 356 1.46 12.48 5.00
C TRP A 356 1.22 13.99 5.02
N GLN A 357 2.25 14.83 5.11
CA GLN A 357 2.07 16.27 5.05
C GLN A 357 1.58 16.68 3.66
N ALA A 358 0.58 17.57 3.61
CA ALA A 358 -0.08 17.98 2.37
C ALA A 358 0.90 18.50 1.30
N ALA A 359 1.98 19.18 1.71
CA ALA A 359 3.01 19.67 0.78
C ALA A 359 3.78 18.54 0.07
N ASN A 360 3.94 17.39 0.72
CA ASN A 360 4.61 16.21 0.16
C ASN A 360 3.62 15.37 -0.64
N LEU A 361 2.41 15.16 -0.11
CA LEU A 361 1.31 14.47 -0.79
C LEU A 361 0.98 15.10 -2.16
N GLU A 362 0.95 16.43 -2.26
CA GLU A 362 0.72 17.13 -3.53
C GLU A 362 1.76 16.79 -4.62
N GLN A 363 2.99 16.44 -4.22
CA GLN A 363 4.09 16.08 -5.11
C GLN A 363 4.23 14.56 -5.32
N SER A 364 3.37 13.76 -4.68
CA SER A 364 3.52 12.32 -4.63
C SER A 364 3.56 11.70 -6.02
N ALA A 365 4.33 10.62 -6.14
CA ALA A 365 4.41 9.88 -7.40
C ALA A 365 3.06 9.24 -7.76
N ALA A 366 2.26 8.85 -6.77
CA ALA A 366 0.90 8.35 -6.98
C ALA A 366 0.00 9.37 -7.69
N ASN A 367 -0.02 10.63 -7.23
CA ASN A 367 -0.79 11.70 -7.87
C ASN A 367 -0.26 12.02 -9.28
N ARG A 368 1.07 12.02 -9.46
CA ARG A 368 1.70 12.22 -10.79
C ARG A 368 1.35 11.09 -11.75
N LEU A 369 1.28 9.84 -11.28
CA LEU A 369 0.88 8.68 -12.07
C LEU A 369 -0.60 8.75 -12.48
N ALA A 370 -1.48 9.08 -11.53
CA ALA A 370 -2.91 9.25 -11.78
C ALA A 370 -3.19 10.31 -12.86
N ALA A 371 -2.46 11.43 -12.82
CA ALA A 371 -2.58 12.55 -13.76
C ALA A 371 -1.72 12.41 -15.04
N ALA A 372 -0.96 11.32 -15.21
CA ALA A 372 0.02 11.21 -16.27
C ALA A 372 -0.63 11.17 -17.67
N LYS A 373 0.11 11.61 -18.69
CA LYS A 373 -0.22 11.25 -20.09
C LYS A 373 0.19 9.79 -20.32
N PRO A 374 -0.50 9.01 -21.18
CA PRO A 374 -0.20 7.58 -21.36
C PRO A 374 1.27 7.30 -21.66
N ARG A 375 1.90 8.11 -22.52
CA ARG A 375 3.32 8.02 -22.88
C ARG A 375 4.32 8.34 -21.75
N ASN A 376 3.86 8.98 -20.67
CA ASN A 376 4.66 9.36 -19.52
C ASN A 376 4.57 8.32 -18.37
N ILE A 377 3.71 7.31 -18.52
CA ILE A 377 3.61 6.20 -17.57
C ILE A 377 4.79 5.26 -17.84
N THR A 378 5.87 5.46 -17.08
CA THR A 378 7.14 4.75 -17.21
C THR A 378 7.33 3.78 -16.03
N ARG A 379 8.20 2.77 -16.20
CA ARG A 379 8.57 1.84 -15.12
C ARG A 379 9.07 2.57 -13.87
N GLN A 380 9.89 3.63 -14.04
CA GLN A 380 10.36 4.46 -12.92
C GLN A 380 9.21 5.13 -12.19
N LEU A 381 8.31 5.82 -12.92
CA LEU A 381 7.17 6.50 -12.28
C LEU A 381 6.26 5.52 -11.54
N CYS A 382 6.02 4.33 -12.11
CA CYS A 382 5.26 3.30 -11.41
C CYS A 382 6.00 2.76 -10.18
N THR A 383 7.31 2.58 -10.26
CA THR A 383 8.13 2.14 -9.11
C THR A 383 8.05 3.17 -7.98
N ASP A 384 8.18 4.45 -8.30
CA ASP A 384 8.08 5.54 -7.32
C ASP A 384 6.67 5.65 -6.74
N ALA A 385 5.62 5.41 -7.54
CA ALA A 385 4.23 5.55 -7.09
C ALA A 385 3.79 4.40 -6.18
N TYR A 386 4.12 3.15 -6.53
CA TYR A 386 3.70 1.98 -5.76
C TYR A 386 4.64 1.70 -4.58
N GLY A 387 5.95 1.89 -4.75
CA GLY A 387 6.94 1.49 -3.75
C GLY A 387 7.03 -0.04 -3.56
N TYR A 388 7.86 -0.49 -2.62
CA TYR A 388 8.14 -1.93 -2.44
C TYR A 388 6.92 -2.74 -1.99
N ASN A 389 6.23 -2.33 -0.91
CA ASN A 389 5.12 -3.11 -0.34
C ASN A 389 4.01 -3.31 -1.38
N ALA A 390 3.47 -2.24 -1.97
CA ALA A 390 2.36 -2.35 -2.91
C ALA A 390 2.72 -3.20 -4.14
N VAL A 391 3.94 -3.07 -4.68
CA VAL A 391 4.39 -3.95 -5.77
C VAL A 391 4.46 -5.41 -5.32
N SER A 392 5.03 -5.68 -4.13
CA SER A 392 5.11 -7.03 -3.59
C SER A 392 3.73 -7.65 -3.39
N TYR A 393 2.76 -6.86 -2.92
CA TYR A 393 1.38 -7.28 -2.74
C TYR A 393 0.73 -7.60 -4.09
N TYR A 394 0.69 -6.64 -5.03
CA TYR A 394 -0.02 -6.88 -6.29
C TYR A 394 0.65 -7.92 -7.18
N ALA A 395 1.98 -8.01 -7.18
CA ALA A 395 2.72 -8.87 -8.09
C ALA A 395 3.10 -10.23 -7.49
N ALA A 396 3.08 -10.39 -6.16
CA ALA A 396 3.61 -11.57 -5.47
C ALA A 396 2.87 -11.98 -4.18
N ASN A 397 1.59 -11.64 -4.04
CA ASN A 397 0.80 -12.05 -2.88
C ASN A 397 0.82 -13.57 -2.67
N THR A 398 1.16 -14.02 -1.46
CA THR A 398 1.25 -15.44 -1.09
C THR A 398 1.15 -15.56 0.44
N PRO A 399 0.59 -16.64 1.03
CA PRO A 399 0.10 -17.88 0.40
C PRO A 399 -1.20 -17.72 -0.41
N GLN A 400 -1.51 -18.70 -1.26
CA GLN A 400 -2.73 -18.77 -2.09
C GLN A 400 -3.53 -20.03 -1.76
N LYS A 401 -4.84 -19.90 -1.57
CA LYS A 401 -5.74 -21.05 -1.40
C LYS A 401 -5.96 -21.74 -2.74
N LEU A 402 -6.07 -23.07 -2.72
CA LEU A 402 -6.36 -23.86 -3.91
C LEU A 402 -7.87 -24.06 -4.09
N GLU A 403 -8.30 -23.98 -5.33
CA GLU A 403 -9.66 -24.28 -5.79
C GLU A 403 -9.65 -25.60 -6.58
N LEU A 404 -10.79 -26.29 -6.68
CA LEU A 404 -10.89 -27.55 -7.41
C LEU A 404 -11.54 -27.34 -8.78
N ASN A 405 -10.91 -27.83 -9.85
CA ASN A 405 -11.50 -27.97 -11.18
C ASN A 405 -11.38 -29.40 -11.72
N GLU A 406 -11.79 -29.62 -12.97
CA GLU A 406 -11.75 -30.94 -13.64
C GLU A 406 -10.35 -31.58 -13.70
N ARG A 407 -9.28 -30.78 -13.68
CA ARG A 407 -7.88 -31.23 -13.76
C ARG A 407 -7.25 -31.42 -12.37
N GLY A 408 -7.87 -30.92 -11.31
CA GLY A 408 -7.40 -31.07 -9.92
C GLY A 408 -7.42 -29.76 -9.13
N TRP A 409 -6.71 -29.75 -8.00
CA TRP A 409 -6.55 -28.56 -7.17
C TRP A 409 -5.59 -27.57 -7.83
N PHE A 410 -5.99 -26.30 -7.96
CA PHE A 410 -5.24 -25.28 -8.68
C PHE A 410 -5.45 -23.89 -8.09
N CYS A 411 -4.57 -22.94 -8.44
CA CYS A 411 -4.78 -21.51 -8.19
C CYS A 411 -4.16 -20.69 -9.33
N ARG A 412 -4.55 -19.41 -9.42
CA ARG A 412 -3.87 -18.44 -10.28
C ARG A 412 -2.80 -17.71 -9.48
N LEU A 413 -1.53 -17.89 -9.86
CA LEU A 413 -0.41 -17.19 -9.23
C LEU A 413 -0.34 -15.73 -9.72
N PRO A 414 0.03 -14.78 -8.85
CA PRO A 414 0.43 -13.43 -9.24
C PRO A 414 1.55 -13.41 -10.28
N ASP A 415 1.65 -12.35 -11.08
CA ASP A 415 2.51 -12.31 -12.28
C ASP A 415 4.00 -12.60 -11.99
N LEU A 416 4.54 -12.09 -10.87
CA LEU A 416 5.93 -12.32 -10.51
C LEU A 416 6.16 -13.79 -10.08
N LEU A 417 5.17 -14.41 -9.44
CA LEU A 417 5.21 -15.80 -8.99
C LEU A 417 4.93 -16.81 -10.12
N ALA A 418 4.27 -16.38 -11.20
CA ALA A 418 3.95 -17.23 -12.35
C ALA A 418 5.17 -17.56 -13.24
N ARG A 419 6.21 -16.70 -13.25
CA ARG A 419 7.34 -16.80 -14.21
C ARG A 419 8.43 -17.78 -13.79
N ARG A 420 9.03 -17.59 -12.62
CA ARG A 420 10.13 -18.44 -12.14
C ARG A 420 10.14 -18.50 -10.62
N SER A 421 9.40 -19.45 -10.09
CA SER A 421 9.20 -19.60 -8.65
C SER A 421 9.39 -21.04 -8.18
N THR A 422 9.52 -21.18 -6.86
CA THR A 422 9.39 -22.48 -6.18
C THR A 422 8.13 -22.44 -5.34
N VAL A 423 7.25 -23.40 -5.55
CA VAL A 423 5.94 -23.51 -4.89
C VAL A 423 6.00 -24.58 -3.83
N TYR A 424 5.66 -24.21 -2.60
CA TYR A 424 5.55 -25.09 -1.45
C TYR A 424 4.09 -25.45 -1.24
N GLU A 425 3.78 -26.74 -1.24
CA GLU A 425 2.42 -27.24 -1.06
C GLU A 425 2.16 -27.59 0.39
N TYR A 426 1.00 -27.19 0.89
CA TYR A 426 0.54 -27.46 2.24
C TYR A 426 -0.83 -28.14 2.22
N ASP A 427 -1.04 -29.07 3.14
CA ASP A 427 -2.34 -29.72 3.31
C ASP A 427 -3.39 -28.80 3.97
N ALA A 428 -4.60 -29.33 4.20
CA ALA A 428 -5.69 -28.61 4.86
C ALA A 428 -5.37 -28.16 6.30
N TYR A 429 -4.34 -28.75 6.93
CA TYR A 429 -3.89 -28.41 8.28
C TYR A 429 -2.64 -27.51 8.26
N GLY A 430 -2.22 -27.01 7.09
CA GLY A 430 -1.07 -26.14 6.98
C GLY A 430 0.28 -26.86 7.17
N LYS A 431 0.31 -28.18 6.97
CA LYS A 431 1.53 -29.00 7.04
C LYS A 431 2.22 -29.05 5.67
N LEU A 432 3.53 -28.89 5.64
CA LEU A 432 4.33 -28.95 4.42
C LEU A 432 4.31 -30.36 3.81
N LEU A 433 3.94 -30.44 2.53
CA LEU A 433 3.87 -31.66 1.73
C LEU A 433 5.07 -31.82 0.80
N GLY A 434 5.60 -30.70 0.30
CA GLY A 434 6.74 -30.69 -0.62
C GLY A 434 6.94 -29.35 -1.30
N SER A 435 8.00 -29.26 -2.09
CA SER A 435 8.45 -28.08 -2.82
C SER A 435 8.65 -28.41 -4.29
N TYR A 436 8.15 -27.59 -5.19
CA TYR A 436 8.19 -27.86 -6.63
C TYR A 436 8.55 -26.61 -7.43
N PRO A 437 9.43 -26.72 -8.45
CA PRO A 437 9.68 -25.61 -9.35
C PRO A 437 8.46 -25.35 -10.24
N HIS A 438 8.17 -24.07 -10.48
CA HIS A 438 7.12 -23.60 -11.36
C HIS A 438 7.68 -22.52 -12.30
N ASN A 439 7.40 -22.62 -13.60
CA ASN A 439 7.88 -21.65 -14.57
C ASN A 439 6.83 -21.34 -15.65
N ASP A 440 6.76 -20.06 -16.02
CA ASP A 440 6.04 -19.47 -17.16
C ASP A 440 4.57 -19.92 -17.33
N ASP A 441 3.82 -20.06 -16.24
CA ASP A 441 2.38 -20.33 -16.27
C ASP A 441 1.66 -19.58 -15.14
N ALA A 442 0.57 -18.88 -15.47
CA ALA A 442 -0.24 -18.18 -14.48
C ALA A 442 -1.05 -19.15 -13.60
N TYR A 443 -1.29 -20.38 -14.06
CA TYR A 443 -2.03 -21.39 -13.30
C TYR A 443 -1.08 -22.43 -12.72
N TYR A 444 -1.13 -22.60 -11.40
CA TYR A 444 -0.43 -23.67 -10.70
C TYR A 444 -1.41 -24.79 -10.38
N TYR A 445 -1.10 -26.01 -10.82
CA TYR A 445 -1.83 -27.22 -10.44
C TYR A 445 -1.03 -27.99 -9.40
N ALA A 446 -1.67 -28.31 -8.28
CA ALA A 446 -1.02 -29.02 -7.20
C ALA A 446 -0.62 -30.43 -7.62
N ARG A 447 0.61 -30.81 -7.24
CA ARG A 447 1.17 -32.14 -7.48
C ARG A 447 0.71 -33.13 -6.41
N ASN A 448 0.54 -32.67 -5.17
CA ASN A 448 -0.02 -33.50 -4.11
C ASN A 448 -1.55 -33.37 -4.07
N PRO A 449 -2.32 -34.48 -4.14
CA PRO A 449 -3.79 -34.44 -4.13
C PRO A 449 -4.40 -33.92 -2.81
N THR A 450 -3.63 -33.91 -1.74
CA THR A 450 -4.04 -33.40 -0.42
C THR A 450 -3.73 -31.92 -0.21
N ALA A 451 -3.02 -31.28 -1.13
CA ALA A 451 -2.71 -29.85 -1.05
C ALA A 451 -3.98 -29.00 -1.06
N ARG A 452 -4.04 -28.00 -0.19
CA ARG A 452 -5.13 -27.00 -0.10
C ARG A 452 -4.63 -25.55 -0.08
N LEU A 453 -3.35 -25.37 0.23
CA LEU A 453 -2.71 -24.06 0.32
C LEU A 453 -1.34 -24.15 -0.34
N VAL A 454 -0.92 -23.08 -1.03
CA VAL A 454 0.42 -22.98 -1.60
C VAL A 454 1.11 -21.69 -1.21
N GLU A 455 2.41 -21.77 -0.98
CA GLU A 455 3.28 -20.62 -0.74
C GLU A 455 4.35 -20.59 -1.84
N ALA A 456 4.46 -19.50 -2.59
CA ALA A 456 5.37 -19.43 -3.73
C ALA A 456 6.45 -18.37 -3.51
N LEU A 457 7.71 -18.71 -3.85
CA LEU A 457 8.87 -17.83 -3.69
C LEU A 457 9.49 -17.51 -5.05
N VAL A 458 9.87 -16.24 -5.26
CA VAL A 458 10.51 -15.72 -6.49
C VAL A 458 12.00 -16.10 -6.55
N SER A 459 12.28 -17.39 -6.68
CA SER A 459 13.61 -17.95 -6.97
C SER A 459 13.50 -19.48 -7.10
N ARG A 460 14.59 -20.10 -7.58
CA ARG A 460 14.73 -21.56 -7.52
C ARG A 460 15.36 -21.95 -6.19
N GLN A 461 14.90 -23.06 -5.62
CA GLN A 461 15.56 -23.64 -4.46
C GLN A 461 16.91 -24.28 -4.82
N ASN A 462 17.85 -24.24 -3.88
CA ASN A 462 19.13 -24.95 -3.92
C ASN A 462 19.45 -25.48 -2.50
N THR A 463 20.31 -26.50 -2.36
CA THR A 463 20.65 -27.05 -1.03
C THR A 463 21.77 -26.30 -0.33
N ALA A 464 22.48 -25.44 -1.06
CA ALA A 464 23.50 -24.52 -0.56
C ALA A 464 23.39 -23.18 -1.31
N MET A 465 23.81 -22.10 -0.67
CA MET A 465 23.87 -20.78 -1.32
C MET A 465 25.09 -20.67 -2.23
N ASP A 466 24.91 -20.11 -3.42
CA ASP A 466 26.02 -19.88 -4.37
C ASP A 466 26.86 -18.70 -3.90
N ILE A 467 28.16 -18.93 -3.74
CA ILE A 467 29.15 -17.90 -3.43
C ILE A 467 30.26 -17.90 -4.49
N ILE A 468 30.70 -16.71 -4.89
CA ILE A 468 31.81 -16.54 -5.82
C ILE A 468 32.98 -15.95 -5.03
N ASP A 469 33.90 -16.81 -4.61
CA ASP A 469 35.15 -16.40 -3.97
C ASP A 469 36.18 -15.91 -5.01
N ASP A 470 37.02 -14.96 -4.59
CA ASP A 470 38.00 -14.28 -5.45
C ASP A 470 37.38 -13.72 -6.74
N ALA A 471 36.17 -13.16 -6.62
CA ALA A 471 35.34 -12.79 -7.76
C ALA A 471 36.11 -11.89 -8.75
N PRO A 472 36.10 -12.20 -10.06
CA PRO A 472 36.66 -11.31 -11.08
C PRO A 472 35.76 -10.08 -11.25
N ASP A 473 36.20 -9.13 -12.07
CA ASP A 473 35.33 -8.10 -12.59
C ASP A 473 34.21 -8.75 -13.42
N PHE A 474 32.97 -8.31 -13.25
CA PHE A 474 31.83 -8.96 -13.87
C PHE A 474 30.67 -7.99 -14.15
N GLN A 475 29.82 -8.37 -15.10
CA GLN A 475 28.58 -7.67 -15.40
C GLN A 475 27.45 -8.25 -14.55
N MET A 476 26.77 -7.41 -13.78
CA MET A 476 25.59 -7.80 -13.02
C MET A 476 24.42 -8.14 -13.97
N GLU A 477 23.65 -9.16 -13.60
CA GLU A 477 22.41 -9.52 -14.29
C GLU A 477 21.27 -8.65 -13.77
N GLU A 478 20.51 -8.03 -14.67
CA GLU A 478 19.39 -7.16 -14.28
C GLU A 478 18.34 -7.95 -13.46
N GLY A 479 17.91 -7.37 -12.33
CA GLY A 479 16.89 -7.95 -11.46
C GLY A 479 17.42 -8.95 -10.41
N LEU A 480 18.70 -9.29 -10.40
CA LEU A 480 19.31 -10.00 -9.27
C LEU A 480 19.84 -9.00 -8.24
N ASN A 481 19.72 -9.35 -6.96
CA ASN A 481 20.32 -8.56 -5.88
C ASN A 481 21.67 -9.19 -5.50
N TYR A 482 22.67 -8.35 -5.30
CA TYR A 482 24.05 -8.75 -5.04
C TYR A 482 24.53 -8.15 -3.72
N THR A 483 25.26 -8.93 -2.94
CA THR A 483 26.03 -8.42 -1.80
C THR A 483 27.50 -8.76 -1.91
N PHE A 484 28.31 -7.80 -1.47
CA PHE A 484 29.75 -7.75 -1.71
C PHE A 484 30.51 -7.80 -0.39
N TYR A 485 31.45 -8.73 -0.30
CA TYR A 485 32.28 -8.93 0.89
C TYR A 485 33.75 -9.05 0.51
N LEU A 486 34.63 -8.85 1.49
CA LEU A 486 36.07 -9.03 1.41
C LEU A 486 36.52 -10.05 2.43
N GLN A 487 37.07 -11.16 1.95
CA GLN A 487 37.69 -12.18 2.78
C GLN A 487 39.14 -11.80 3.08
N LYS A 488 39.53 -11.74 4.36
CA LYS A 488 40.92 -11.41 4.75
C LYS A 488 41.87 -12.59 4.52
N LEU A 489 43.10 -12.26 4.12
CA LEU A 489 44.23 -13.17 4.00
C LEU A 489 45.33 -12.81 5.00
N LYS A 490 45.94 -13.82 5.62
CA LYS A 490 47.15 -13.68 6.45
C LYS A 490 48.26 -14.53 5.85
N SER A 491 49.30 -13.88 5.34
CA SER A 491 50.41 -14.53 4.61
C SER A 491 49.95 -15.42 3.45
N GLY A 492 48.90 -15.00 2.73
CA GLY A 492 48.32 -15.76 1.61
C GLY A 492 47.35 -16.88 2.01
N ALA A 493 47.21 -17.19 3.30
CA ALA A 493 46.23 -18.13 3.82
C ALA A 493 44.92 -17.42 4.20
N VAL A 494 43.80 -18.11 3.98
CA VAL A 494 42.45 -17.62 4.25
C VAL A 494 42.20 -17.60 5.76
N THR A 495 41.73 -16.48 6.32
CA THR A 495 41.51 -16.38 7.77
C THR A 495 40.08 -16.73 8.21
N GLY A 496 39.13 -16.80 7.26
CA GLY A 496 37.70 -16.97 7.58
C GLY A 496 37.01 -15.69 8.07
N GLU A 497 37.73 -14.57 8.14
CA GLU A 497 37.15 -13.26 8.45
C GLU A 497 36.66 -12.56 7.19
N TYR A 498 35.42 -12.09 7.21
CA TYR A 498 34.78 -11.35 6.13
C TYR A 498 34.38 -9.94 6.58
N LEU A 499 34.50 -8.97 5.67
CA LEU A 499 34.08 -7.59 5.87
C LEU A 499 33.16 -7.16 4.72
N PRO A 500 32.12 -6.35 4.94
CA PRO A 500 31.36 -5.74 3.84
C PRO A 500 32.29 -4.91 2.94
N ALA A 501 32.13 -5.01 1.63
CA ALA A 501 32.89 -4.20 0.67
C ALA A 501 32.22 -2.83 0.47
N GLU A 502 33.00 -1.76 0.41
CA GLU A 502 32.48 -0.39 0.27
C GLU A 502 32.59 0.11 -1.19
N LYS A 503 31.45 0.53 -1.75
CA LYS A 503 31.39 1.12 -3.10
C LYS A 503 32.19 2.43 -3.15
N GLY A 504 33.05 2.57 -4.15
CA GLY A 504 33.97 3.69 -4.34
C GLY A 504 35.32 3.53 -3.63
N VAL A 505 35.45 2.57 -2.71
CA VAL A 505 36.70 2.26 -2.00
C VAL A 505 37.28 0.92 -2.45
N ASP A 506 36.47 -0.14 -2.38
CA ASP A 506 36.90 -1.49 -2.71
C ASP A 506 36.50 -1.90 -4.14
N TYR A 507 35.43 -1.30 -4.67
CA TYR A 507 34.96 -1.52 -6.04
C TYR A 507 34.25 -0.30 -6.62
N THR A 508 34.18 -0.21 -7.96
CA THR A 508 33.35 0.76 -8.68
C THR A 508 32.28 0.04 -9.48
N GLU A 509 31.15 0.70 -9.69
CA GLU A 509 30.02 0.16 -10.46
C GLU A 509 29.54 1.23 -11.44
N GLU A 510 29.66 0.95 -12.74
CA GLU A 510 29.22 1.80 -13.85
C GLU A 510 28.38 0.94 -14.81
N ASP A 511 27.13 1.33 -15.09
CA ASP A 511 26.20 0.58 -15.96
C ASP A 511 26.12 -0.93 -15.64
N GLY A 512 26.13 -1.28 -14.34
CA GLY A 512 26.08 -2.67 -13.85
C GLY A 512 27.40 -3.44 -13.97
N LEU A 513 28.49 -2.82 -14.44
CA LEU A 513 29.83 -3.41 -14.46
C LEU A 513 30.54 -3.17 -13.13
N VAL A 514 30.81 -4.24 -12.39
CA VAL A 514 31.56 -4.19 -11.13
C VAL A 514 33.04 -4.39 -11.43
N LYS A 515 33.87 -3.40 -11.04
CA LYS A 515 35.34 -3.47 -11.11
C LYS A 515 35.94 -3.42 -9.72
N TRP A 516 36.75 -4.42 -9.37
CA TRP A 516 37.40 -4.51 -8.07
C TRP A 516 38.72 -3.74 -8.04
N THR A 517 38.95 -2.98 -6.95
CA THR A 517 40.18 -2.17 -6.74
C THR A 517 41.01 -2.65 -5.55
N VAL A 518 40.66 -3.81 -5.00
CA VAL A 518 41.27 -4.41 -3.81
C VAL A 518 42.61 -5.09 -4.07
N ASP A 519 43.54 -4.97 -3.12
CA ASP A 519 44.79 -5.73 -3.08
C ASP A 519 44.51 -7.21 -2.78
N ARG A 520 44.48 -8.02 -3.84
CA ARG A 520 44.21 -9.47 -3.81
C ARG A 520 45.22 -10.29 -3.02
N THR A 521 46.38 -9.72 -2.66
CA THR A 521 47.35 -10.40 -1.79
C THR A 521 46.95 -10.38 -0.31
N ARG A 522 46.07 -9.43 0.07
CA ARG A 522 45.60 -9.22 1.45
C ARG A 522 44.12 -9.51 1.61
N ARG A 523 43.31 -9.33 0.57
CA ARG A 523 41.85 -9.48 0.62
C ARG A 523 41.30 -10.06 -0.67
N ARG A 524 40.41 -11.04 -0.60
CA ARG A 524 39.72 -11.59 -1.78
C ARG A 524 38.28 -11.06 -1.85
N PRO A 525 37.83 -10.54 -3.00
CA PRO A 525 36.42 -10.25 -3.21
C PRO A 525 35.56 -11.52 -3.13
N THR A 526 34.44 -11.47 -2.41
CA THR A 526 33.43 -12.53 -2.37
C THR A 526 32.08 -11.93 -2.72
N VAL A 527 31.38 -12.55 -3.67
CA VAL A 527 30.06 -12.11 -4.16
C VAL A 527 29.01 -13.15 -3.80
N ILE A 528 27.85 -12.68 -3.33
CA ILE A 528 26.68 -13.50 -3.03
C ILE A 528 25.49 -12.93 -3.78
N THR A 529 24.63 -13.80 -4.31
CA THR A 529 23.46 -13.41 -5.10
C THR A 529 22.20 -14.06 -4.56
N ASP A 530 21.05 -13.40 -4.71
CA ASP A 530 19.74 -13.93 -4.34
C ASP A 530 19.05 -14.71 -5.48
N ARG A 531 19.83 -15.20 -6.45
CA ARG A 531 19.34 -16.00 -7.58
C ARG A 531 18.62 -17.27 -7.09
N TYR A 532 19.15 -17.86 -6.03
CA TYR A 532 18.60 -19.03 -5.36
C TYR A 532 18.24 -18.69 -3.91
N HIS A 533 17.35 -19.48 -3.34
CA HIS A 533 17.18 -19.56 -1.90
C HIS A 533 17.56 -20.96 -1.44
N LEU A 534 17.95 -21.07 -0.17
CA LEU A 534 18.33 -22.34 0.41
C LEU A 534 17.08 -23.10 0.84
N PHE A 535 17.00 -24.38 0.47
CA PHE A 535 16.07 -25.35 1.04
C PHE A 535 16.79 -26.69 1.21
N THR A 536 16.98 -27.11 2.45
CA THR A 536 17.69 -28.35 2.78
C THR A 536 16.84 -29.23 3.70
N SER A 537 17.07 -30.53 3.64
CA SER A 537 16.37 -31.53 4.43
C SER A 537 17.38 -32.49 5.03
N THR A 538 17.24 -32.76 6.33
CA THR A 538 18.00 -33.79 7.04
C THR A 538 17.06 -34.69 7.83
N THR A 539 17.52 -35.89 8.16
CA THR A 539 16.83 -36.80 9.06
C THR A 539 17.72 -37.07 10.28
N PHE A 540 17.12 -37.22 11.44
CA PHE A 540 17.83 -37.47 12.68
C PHE A 540 17.06 -38.44 13.58
N LYS A 541 17.77 -39.04 14.53
CA LYS A 541 17.17 -39.91 15.55
C LYS A 541 17.08 -39.16 16.87
N VAL A 542 16.05 -39.46 17.65
CA VAL A 542 15.87 -38.86 18.99
C VAL A 542 17.08 -39.10 19.92
N GLN A 543 17.80 -40.20 19.67
CA GLN A 543 18.98 -40.65 20.42
C GLN A 543 20.23 -39.78 20.22
N ASP A 544 20.25 -38.90 19.20
CA ASP A 544 21.41 -38.07 18.88
C ASP A 544 21.62 -36.92 19.89
N GLY A 545 20.60 -36.63 20.71
CA GLY A 545 20.67 -35.71 21.84
C GLY A 545 20.45 -34.24 21.51
N GLU A 546 20.45 -33.85 20.23
CA GLU A 546 20.19 -32.47 19.80
C GLU A 546 19.61 -32.45 18.38
N ILE A 547 18.87 -31.38 18.04
CA ILE A 547 18.31 -31.15 16.70
C ILE A 547 18.97 -29.91 16.12
N ARG A 548 20.07 -30.10 15.38
CA ARG A 548 20.84 -29.03 14.76
C ARG A 548 20.95 -29.21 13.24
N ILE A 549 20.83 -28.09 12.52
CA ILE A 549 21.07 -28.04 11.09
C ILE A 549 21.84 -26.76 10.74
N GLY A 550 22.87 -26.89 9.91
CA GLY A 550 23.69 -25.77 9.47
C GLY A 550 23.17 -25.18 8.16
N VAL A 551 23.30 -23.86 8.01
CA VAL A 551 23.11 -23.16 6.74
C VAL A 551 24.42 -23.19 5.97
N THR A 552 24.39 -23.68 4.74
CA THR A 552 25.59 -23.92 3.92
C THR A 552 25.65 -23.04 2.67
N SER A 553 26.87 -22.89 2.19
CA SER A 553 27.25 -22.22 0.95
C SER A 553 28.13 -23.16 0.12
N ARG A 554 28.13 -22.98 -1.20
CA ARG A 554 28.96 -23.75 -2.13
C ARG A 554 29.75 -22.78 -3.00
N GLY A 555 31.07 -22.91 -2.94
CA GLY A 555 32.00 -22.17 -3.80
C GLY A 555 32.21 -22.84 -5.15
N ALA A 556 33.10 -22.27 -5.97
CA ALA A 556 33.47 -22.81 -7.28
C ALA A 556 34.16 -24.18 -7.21
N ASP A 557 34.69 -24.56 -6.05
CA ASP A 557 35.26 -25.89 -5.79
C ASP A 557 34.21 -26.99 -5.57
N GLY A 558 32.93 -26.61 -5.47
CA GLY A 558 31.82 -27.53 -5.26
C GLY A 558 31.71 -28.08 -3.83
N ILE A 559 32.50 -27.56 -2.89
CA ILE A 559 32.51 -28.03 -1.49
C ILE A 559 31.52 -27.21 -0.67
N ASP A 560 30.65 -27.90 0.06
CA ASP A 560 29.73 -27.26 1.01
C ASP A 560 30.47 -26.79 2.25
N ARG A 561 30.27 -25.53 2.62
CA ARG A 561 30.87 -24.87 3.79
C ARG A 561 29.81 -24.10 4.56
N PRO A 562 29.96 -23.87 5.88
CA PRO A 562 29.04 -23.00 6.61
C PRO A 562 28.99 -21.62 5.96
N LEU A 563 27.78 -21.11 5.72
CA LEU A 563 27.61 -19.79 5.12
C LEU A 563 28.02 -18.73 6.16
N PHE A 564 29.04 -17.92 5.87
CA PHE A 564 29.59 -16.98 6.87
C PHE A 564 28.67 -15.79 7.19
N VAL A 565 27.73 -15.49 6.30
CA VAL A 565 26.87 -14.30 6.38
C VAL A 565 25.42 -14.69 6.71
N PRO A 566 24.77 -14.02 7.68
CA PRO A 566 23.37 -14.24 7.96
C PRO A 566 22.46 -13.98 6.76
N MET A 567 21.55 -14.92 6.53
CA MET A 567 20.40 -14.68 5.67
C MET A 567 19.30 -13.96 6.45
N GLU A 568 18.49 -13.20 5.73
CA GLU A 568 17.48 -12.34 6.32
C GLU A 568 16.36 -13.13 7.01
N THR A 569 15.85 -14.16 6.34
CA THR A 569 14.77 -14.98 6.86
C THR A 569 15.22 -16.43 6.94
N VAL A 570 14.91 -17.08 8.07
CA VAL A 570 15.11 -18.51 8.31
C VAL A 570 13.80 -19.12 8.77
N GLU A 571 13.41 -20.23 8.15
CA GLU A 571 12.18 -20.97 8.47
C GLU A 571 12.50 -22.46 8.58
N ALA A 572 11.84 -23.13 9.52
CA ALA A 572 12.06 -24.55 9.77
C ALA A 572 10.75 -25.32 9.83
N TRP A 573 10.80 -26.59 9.44
CA TRP A 573 9.70 -27.54 9.59
C TRP A 573 10.20 -28.81 10.27
N LEU A 574 9.47 -29.27 11.28
CA LEU A 574 9.72 -30.55 11.94
C LEU A 574 8.61 -31.51 11.57
N ASN A 575 8.96 -32.62 10.91
CA ASN A 575 8.01 -33.61 10.40
C ASN A 575 6.87 -33.00 9.55
N GLY A 576 7.18 -31.91 8.82
CA GLY A 576 6.26 -31.12 8.00
C GLY A 576 5.51 -30.02 8.76
N TYR A 577 5.56 -29.95 10.09
CA TYR A 577 4.94 -28.87 10.86
C TYR A 577 5.82 -27.61 10.81
N PRO A 578 5.35 -26.47 10.28
CA PRO A 578 6.09 -25.22 10.34
C PRO A 578 6.32 -24.78 11.78
N LEU A 579 7.54 -24.34 12.07
CA LEU A 579 7.97 -23.92 13.40
C LEU A 579 7.98 -22.39 13.56
N VAL A 580 7.79 -21.93 14.79
CA VAL A 580 7.83 -20.51 15.16
C VAL A 580 9.25 -20.08 15.53
N HIS A 581 9.84 -19.16 14.77
CA HIS A 581 11.15 -18.58 15.08
C HIS A 581 11.08 -17.79 16.38
N GLY A 582 11.99 -18.06 17.32
CA GLY A 582 12.04 -17.41 18.63
C GLY A 582 11.38 -18.22 19.75
N VAL A 583 10.57 -19.23 19.40
CA VAL A 583 9.95 -20.16 20.37
C VAL A 583 10.34 -21.60 20.11
N ASP A 584 10.12 -22.10 18.89
CA ASP A 584 10.35 -23.50 18.51
C ASP A 584 11.79 -23.78 18.08
N PHE A 585 12.49 -22.75 17.62
CA PHE A 585 13.89 -22.83 17.23
C PHE A 585 14.58 -21.49 17.41
N THR A 586 15.90 -21.56 17.60
CA THR A 586 16.80 -20.42 17.72
C THR A 586 17.91 -20.52 16.69
N VAL A 587 18.44 -19.38 16.28
CA VAL A 587 19.49 -19.28 15.26
C VAL A 587 20.72 -18.61 15.89
N GLN A 588 21.83 -19.33 15.93
CA GLN A 588 23.15 -18.76 16.18
C GLN A 588 23.96 -19.01 14.92
N TRP A 589 24.04 -17.99 14.08
CA TRP A 589 24.49 -18.15 12.72
C TRP A 589 25.88 -18.82 12.63
N PRO A 590 26.08 -19.84 11.77
CA PRO A 590 25.17 -20.40 10.76
C PRO A 590 24.35 -21.62 11.21
N THR A 591 24.28 -21.88 12.51
CA THR A 591 23.60 -23.05 13.08
C THR A 591 22.18 -22.72 13.55
N VAL A 592 21.23 -23.58 13.17
CA VAL A 592 19.84 -23.53 13.62
C VAL A 592 19.59 -24.70 14.56
N THR A 593 19.10 -24.42 15.78
CA THR A 593 18.78 -25.44 16.78
C THR A 593 17.28 -25.45 17.03
N VAL A 594 16.64 -26.61 16.85
CA VAL A 594 15.20 -26.80 17.11
C VAL A 594 14.99 -27.31 18.53
N VAL A 595 14.17 -26.60 19.30
CA VAL A 595 13.85 -26.89 20.72
C VAL A 595 12.41 -27.35 20.91
N ASN A 596 11.63 -27.44 19.82
CA ASN A 596 10.27 -27.93 19.83
C ASN A 596 10.18 -29.41 20.22
N LYS A 597 9.28 -29.73 21.15
CA LYS A 597 8.95 -31.11 21.54
C LYS A 597 7.60 -31.58 20.99
N VAL A 598 6.67 -30.66 20.71
CA VAL A 598 5.28 -30.96 20.32
C VAL A 598 5.18 -31.78 19.03
N PHE A 599 6.02 -31.51 18.04
CA PHE A 599 5.93 -32.12 16.70
C PHE A 599 6.91 -33.27 16.47
N ILE A 600 7.56 -33.74 17.53
CA ILE A 600 8.46 -34.90 17.49
C ILE A 600 7.65 -36.19 17.38
N ASN A 601 8.14 -37.10 16.54
CA ASN A 601 7.73 -38.49 16.55
C ASN A 601 8.67 -39.27 17.47
N ASP A 602 8.12 -39.93 18.48
CA ASP A 602 8.86 -40.86 19.38
C ASP A 602 9.41 -42.12 18.65
N GLY A 603 9.16 -42.27 17.33
CA GLY A 603 9.68 -43.33 16.48
C GLY A 603 11.14 -43.12 16.03
N GLU A 604 11.62 -43.95 15.09
CA GLU A 604 13.06 -44.02 14.80
C GLU A 604 13.64 -42.82 14.02
N VAL A 605 12.88 -42.16 13.14
CA VAL A 605 13.42 -41.13 12.24
C VAL A 605 12.50 -39.93 12.19
N ASN A 606 13.04 -38.76 12.54
CA ASN A 606 12.39 -37.46 12.39
C ASN A 606 13.00 -36.73 11.19
N LYS A 607 12.20 -35.90 10.52
CA LYS A 607 12.62 -35.09 9.38
C LYS A 607 12.66 -33.62 9.77
N LEU A 608 13.77 -32.96 9.48
CA LEU A 608 13.95 -31.53 9.65
C LEU A 608 14.21 -30.89 8.29
N GLU A 609 13.43 -29.88 7.95
CA GLU A 609 13.57 -29.09 6.74
C GLU A 609 13.84 -27.64 7.11
N LEU A 610 14.75 -27.00 6.38
CA LEU A 610 15.17 -25.62 6.61
C LEU A 610 15.13 -24.84 5.31
N ARG A 611 14.51 -23.66 5.34
CA ARG A 611 14.50 -22.69 4.25
C ARG A 611 15.17 -21.40 4.72
N ALA A 612 16.05 -20.82 3.91
CA ALA A 612 16.66 -19.53 4.20
C ALA A 612 16.72 -18.65 2.93
N ARG A 613 16.40 -17.36 3.08
CA ARG A 613 16.29 -16.38 1.96
C ARG A 613 16.71 -14.97 2.39
N GLY A 614 17.03 -14.13 1.39
CA GLY A 614 17.47 -12.74 1.56
C GLY A 614 18.96 -12.65 1.93
N VAL A 615 19.80 -12.18 1.01
CA VAL A 615 21.27 -12.15 1.19
C VAL A 615 21.75 -10.83 1.77
N THR A 616 21.10 -10.34 2.83
CA THR A 616 21.31 -9.00 3.41
C THR A 616 22.46 -8.90 4.39
N GLY A 617 22.90 -10.01 4.98
CA GLY A 617 23.86 -10.02 6.08
C GLY A 617 23.29 -9.73 7.46
N THR A 618 21.98 -9.54 7.57
CA THR A 618 21.30 -9.30 8.85
C THR A 618 20.13 -10.25 8.98
N LEU A 619 20.16 -11.13 9.99
CA LEU A 619 19.04 -12.00 10.33
C LEU A 619 17.91 -11.17 10.97
N ARG A 620 16.70 -11.32 10.46
CA ARG A 620 15.49 -10.77 11.07
C ARG A 620 14.73 -11.88 11.79
N VAL A 621 14.42 -11.65 13.06
CA VAL A 621 13.50 -12.50 13.81
C VAL A 621 12.09 -11.96 13.55
N PRO A 622 11.16 -12.78 13.02
CA PRO A 622 9.76 -12.40 12.84
C PRO A 622 9.11 -11.99 14.16
N GLU A 623 8.03 -11.21 14.05
CA GLU A 623 7.13 -11.01 15.19
C GLU A 623 6.65 -12.37 15.66
N HIS A 624 6.70 -12.63 16.97
CA HIS A 624 6.25 -13.88 17.54
C HIS A 624 5.63 -13.66 18.92
N GLY A 625 4.74 -14.57 19.29
CA GLY A 625 4.02 -14.50 20.55
C GLY A 625 3.14 -15.72 20.76
N PHE A 626 2.13 -15.58 21.62
CA PHE A 626 1.16 -16.64 21.89
C PHE A 626 -0.26 -16.15 21.60
N VAL A 627 -1.09 -17.04 21.06
CA VAL A 627 -2.49 -16.73 20.77
C VAL A 627 -3.26 -16.56 22.08
N THR A 628 -4.01 -15.47 22.18
CA THR A 628 -4.88 -15.19 23.33
C THR A 628 -6.24 -14.69 22.86
N SER A 629 -7.34 -15.25 23.36
CA SER A 629 -8.70 -14.89 22.94
C SER A 629 -8.91 -15.02 21.42
N GLY A 630 -8.22 -15.97 20.78
CA GLY A 630 -8.29 -16.22 19.33
C GLY A 630 -7.71 -15.10 18.45
N VAL A 631 -6.98 -14.13 19.01
CA VAL A 631 -6.32 -13.05 18.25
C VAL A 631 -4.79 -13.16 18.27
N LEU A 632 -4.17 -12.74 17.18
CA LEU A 632 -2.72 -12.57 17.03
C LEU A 632 -2.31 -11.12 17.31
N SER A 633 -1.00 -10.87 17.47
CA SER A 633 -0.41 -9.52 17.59
C SER A 633 -0.90 -8.74 18.80
N ASN A 634 -1.00 -9.42 19.93
CA ASN A 634 -1.32 -8.79 21.20
C ASN A 634 -0.04 -8.28 21.89
N ASN A 635 0.57 -7.21 21.35
CA ASN A 635 1.95 -6.78 21.66
C ASN A 635 2.10 -5.29 22.04
N ASP A 636 1.02 -4.58 22.41
CA ASP A 636 1.05 -3.16 22.78
C ASP A 636 1.50 -2.21 21.66
N ARG A 637 1.40 -2.66 20.41
CA ARG A 637 1.77 -1.92 19.21
C ARG A 637 0.71 -2.09 18.11
N TYR A 638 0.58 -1.08 17.27
CA TYR A 638 -0.13 -1.20 16.00
C TYR A 638 0.88 -1.59 14.93
N ASP A 639 0.68 -2.73 14.28
CA ASP A 639 1.57 -3.20 13.21
C ASP A 639 0.88 -3.12 11.84
N VAL A 640 1.59 -2.56 10.85
CA VAL A 640 1.07 -2.34 9.50
C VAL A 640 1.22 -3.63 8.70
N ARG A 641 0.15 -4.11 8.05
CA ARG A 641 0.14 -5.40 7.31
C ARG A 641 -0.66 -5.43 6.01
N GLU A 642 -1.50 -4.43 5.73
CA GLU A 642 -2.50 -4.54 4.63
C GLU A 642 -1.89 -4.55 3.23
N ASP A 643 -0.79 -3.82 3.05
CA ASP A 643 -0.26 -3.51 1.73
C ASP A 643 0.98 -4.32 1.34
N LYS A 644 1.29 -5.37 2.13
CA LYS A 644 2.46 -6.22 1.93
C LYS A 644 2.12 -7.70 2.06
N VAL A 645 3.04 -8.52 1.58
CA VAL A 645 2.97 -9.98 1.74
C VAL A 645 3.29 -10.33 3.19
N VAL A 646 2.44 -11.15 3.81
CA VAL A 646 2.63 -11.64 5.18
C VAL A 646 2.58 -13.16 5.22
N ARG A 647 3.50 -13.76 5.97
CA ARG A 647 3.54 -15.20 6.22
C ARG A 647 3.20 -15.47 7.68
N ILE A 648 2.11 -16.20 7.91
CA ILE A 648 1.57 -16.45 9.25
C ILE A 648 1.73 -17.94 9.57
N VAL A 649 2.41 -18.25 10.67
CA VAL A 649 2.49 -19.59 11.24
C VAL A 649 1.92 -19.56 12.65
N ALA A 650 1.00 -20.47 12.96
CA ALA A 650 0.44 -20.59 14.31
C ALA A 650 0.20 -22.06 14.66
N GLY A 651 0.68 -22.49 15.83
CA GLY A 651 0.44 -23.84 16.36
C GLY A 651 0.84 -24.99 15.42
N GLY A 652 1.91 -24.82 14.65
CA GLY A 652 2.36 -25.84 13.70
C GLY A 652 1.61 -25.84 12.37
N ARG A 653 0.96 -24.73 11.98
CA ARG A 653 0.20 -24.61 10.73
C ARG A 653 0.59 -23.34 9.99
N LEU A 654 0.78 -23.42 8.67
CA LEU A 654 0.76 -22.25 7.81
C LEU A 654 -0.69 -21.80 7.64
N MET A 655 -0.96 -20.52 7.88
CA MET A 655 -2.29 -19.94 7.83
C MET A 655 -2.39 -18.91 6.70
N HIS A 656 -3.56 -18.79 6.10
CA HIS A 656 -3.87 -17.68 5.18
C HIS A 656 -4.32 -16.45 5.98
N ARG A 657 -4.06 -15.24 5.45
CA ARG A 657 -4.44 -13.94 6.07
C ARG A 657 -5.91 -13.87 6.46
N ASP A 658 -6.79 -14.39 5.60
CA ASP A 658 -8.25 -14.40 5.81
C ASP A 658 -8.72 -15.37 6.91
N ASP A 659 -7.87 -16.31 7.33
CA ASP A 659 -8.22 -17.33 8.34
C ASP A 659 -7.79 -16.92 9.76
N VAL A 660 -7.24 -15.72 9.93
CA VAL A 660 -6.76 -15.18 11.20
C VAL A 660 -7.29 -13.78 11.46
N VAL A 661 -7.29 -13.37 12.73
CA VAL A 661 -7.65 -12.03 13.17
C VAL A 661 -6.51 -11.46 13.99
N PHE A 662 -6.12 -10.24 13.64
CA PHE A 662 -5.13 -9.47 14.39
C PHE A 662 -5.81 -8.53 15.37
N ARG A 663 -5.10 -8.17 16.44
CA ARG A 663 -5.60 -7.29 17.49
C ARG A 663 -6.01 -5.92 16.95
N GLU A 664 -5.35 -5.46 15.89
CA GLU A 664 -5.59 -4.19 15.19
C GLU A 664 -6.91 -4.19 14.40
N ASP A 665 -7.39 -5.36 13.99
CA ASP A 665 -8.62 -5.51 13.21
C ASP A 665 -9.85 -5.73 14.11
N SER A 666 -9.68 -6.41 15.25
CA SER A 666 -10.78 -6.71 16.18
C SER A 666 -10.30 -7.09 17.59
N ALA A 667 -11.13 -6.81 18.59
CA ALA A 667 -10.89 -7.22 19.97
C ALA A 667 -11.18 -8.71 20.23
N LEU A 668 -12.03 -9.34 19.42
CA LEU A 668 -12.41 -10.76 19.50
C LEU A 668 -12.06 -11.46 18.19
N GLY A 669 -11.36 -12.59 18.29
CA GLY A 669 -10.86 -13.33 17.15
C GLY A 669 -11.74 -14.50 16.71
N VAL A 670 -11.23 -15.28 15.77
CA VAL A 670 -11.89 -16.49 15.25
C VAL A 670 -11.43 -17.71 16.03
N THR A 671 -12.34 -18.63 16.34
CA THR A 671 -12.09 -19.84 17.15
C THR A 671 -11.20 -20.90 16.49
N THR A 672 -10.60 -20.63 15.32
CA THR A 672 -9.88 -21.64 14.53
C THR A 672 -8.53 -22.01 15.13
N ILE A 673 -7.90 -21.11 15.89
CA ILE A 673 -6.60 -21.34 16.53
C ILE A 673 -6.80 -21.43 18.06
N PRO A 674 -6.34 -22.52 18.72
CA PRO A 674 -6.42 -22.63 20.17
C PRO A 674 -5.57 -21.58 20.89
N ASP A 675 -6.06 -21.08 22.01
CA ASP A 675 -5.28 -20.21 22.89
C ASP A 675 -4.05 -20.94 23.46
N GLY A 676 -2.95 -20.20 23.58
CA GLY A 676 -1.68 -20.66 24.15
C GLY A 676 -0.74 -21.37 23.19
N VAL A 677 -1.09 -21.51 21.91
CA VAL A 677 -0.13 -21.94 20.89
C VAL A 677 0.75 -20.76 20.47
N PRO A 678 2.03 -21.01 20.12
CA PRO A 678 2.88 -19.95 19.61
C PRO A 678 2.48 -19.57 18.18
N TYR A 679 2.76 -18.33 17.81
CA TYR A 679 2.64 -17.83 16.44
C TYR A 679 3.89 -17.06 16.03
N SER A 680 4.12 -16.97 14.72
CA SER A 680 5.00 -15.98 14.10
C SER A 680 4.35 -15.35 12.88
N ILE A 681 4.59 -14.05 12.70
CA ILE A 681 4.20 -13.28 11.52
C ILE A 681 5.48 -12.70 10.92
N ASP A 682 5.77 -13.09 9.68
CA ASP A 682 6.93 -12.63 8.94
C ASP A 682 6.49 -11.78 7.75
N ASP A 683 7.24 -10.72 7.44
CA ASP A 683 7.13 -9.98 6.18
C ASP A 683 8.26 -10.45 5.26
N PRO A 684 8.05 -11.52 4.49
CA PRO A 684 9.09 -12.11 3.67
C PRO A 684 9.61 -11.10 2.64
N THR A 685 10.93 -11.03 2.50
CA THR A 685 11.52 -10.25 1.40
C THR A 685 11.23 -10.93 0.06
N VAL A 686 10.55 -10.21 -0.83
CA VAL A 686 10.21 -10.60 -2.18
C VAL A 686 11.18 -9.90 -3.15
N PRO A 687 12.07 -10.64 -3.81
CA PRO A 687 12.88 -10.08 -4.89
C PRO A 687 11.99 -9.59 -6.04
N LEU A 688 11.91 -8.28 -6.29
CA LEU A 688 11.02 -7.70 -7.30
C LEU A 688 11.56 -7.82 -8.74
N ARG A 689 12.80 -8.30 -8.89
CA ARG A 689 13.45 -8.58 -10.18
C ARG A 689 13.37 -7.39 -11.13
N THR A 690 13.08 -7.64 -12.41
CA THR A 690 12.96 -6.61 -13.45
C THR A 690 11.60 -5.90 -13.46
N LEU A 691 10.77 -6.10 -12.43
CA LEU A 691 9.47 -5.44 -12.35
C LEU A 691 9.59 -3.96 -12.01
N VAL A 692 10.48 -3.65 -11.06
CA VAL A 692 10.74 -2.29 -10.54
C VAL A 692 12.07 -1.76 -11.04
N GLU A 693 12.22 -0.45 -11.07
CA GLU A 693 13.51 0.19 -11.36
C GLU A 693 14.34 0.34 -10.06
N GLY A 694 15.63 0.01 -10.13
CA GLY A 694 16.54 0.06 -8.97
C GLY A 694 16.64 -1.23 -8.15
N ASP A 695 17.37 -1.15 -7.03
CA ASP A 695 17.68 -2.27 -6.15
C ASP A 695 16.50 -2.62 -5.21
N THR A 696 16.15 -3.91 -5.11
CA THR A 696 14.99 -4.34 -4.32
C THR A 696 15.21 -4.09 -2.82
N TYR A 697 16.41 -4.35 -2.31
CA TYR A 697 16.69 -4.21 -0.88
C TYR A 697 16.65 -2.75 -0.44
N SER A 698 17.12 -1.83 -1.29
CA SER A 698 17.02 -0.39 -1.06
C SER A 698 15.56 0.09 -1.00
N LEU A 699 14.70 -0.41 -1.89
CA LEU A 699 13.26 -0.08 -1.85
C LEU A 699 12.57 -0.67 -0.63
N ARG A 700 12.91 -1.91 -0.26
CA ARG A 700 12.42 -2.58 0.96
C ARG A 700 12.81 -1.84 2.22
N ASP A 701 14.06 -1.40 2.33
CA ASP A 701 14.56 -0.74 3.53
C ASP A 701 13.89 0.62 3.74
N LYS A 702 13.64 1.37 2.65
CA LYS A 702 12.78 2.58 2.68
C LYS A 702 11.36 2.27 3.13
N ALA A 703 10.76 1.19 2.63
CA ALA A 703 9.42 0.79 3.02
C ALA A 703 9.33 0.39 4.50
N ARG A 704 10.35 -0.29 5.04
CA ARG A 704 10.40 -0.66 6.46
C ARG A 704 10.61 0.53 7.40
N ASP A 705 11.43 1.49 7.01
CA ASP A 705 11.54 2.76 7.75
C ASP A 705 10.18 3.46 7.84
N MET A 706 9.47 3.53 6.71
CA MET A 706 8.12 4.08 6.66
C MET A 706 7.15 3.30 7.57
N ASP A 707 7.12 1.97 7.45
CA ASP A 707 6.26 1.10 8.24
C ASP A 707 6.51 1.37 9.74
N ASN A 708 7.77 1.39 10.20
CA ASN A 708 8.10 1.68 11.60
C ASN A 708 7.57 3.05 12.06
N ARG A 709 7.74 4.11 11.27
CA ARG A 709 7.27 5.45 11.63
C ARG A 709 5.74 5.52 11.73
N ILE A 710 5.05 4.84 10.82
CA ILE A 710 3.58 4.75 10.81
C ILE A 710 3.08 3.92 11.99
N GLU A 711 3.69 2.76 12.25
CA GLU A 711 3.37 1.90 13.40
C GLU A 711 3.50 2.67 14.72
N ASP A 712 4.61 3.38 14.90
CA ASP A 712 4.84 4.22 16.08
C ASP A 712 3.78 5.33 16.21
N TYR A 713 3.39 5.95 15.10
CA TYR A 713 2.35 6.97 15.10
C TYR A 713 0.97 6.39 15.42
N LEU A 714 0.54 5.35 14.72
CA LEU A 714 -0.78 4.74 14.86
C LEU A 714 -0.96 4.03 16.20
N SER A 715 0.11 3.54 16.82
CA SER A 715 0.08 2.99 18.19
C SER A 715 -0.41 4.02 19.22
N THR A 716 -0.20 5.31 18.99
CA THR A 716 -0.71 6.37 19.88
C THR A 716 -2.22 6.58 19.75
N TRP A 717 -2.80 6.26 18.59
CA TRP A 717 -4.22 6.43 18.27
C TRP A 717 -5.03 5.16 18.53
N PHE A 718 -4.41 3.99 18.39
CA PHE A 718 -5.01 2.68 18.57
C PHE A 718 -4.27 1.87 19.65
N PRO A 719 -4.32 2.28 20.92
CA PRO A 719 -3.65 1.55 21.99
C PRO A 719 -4.30 0.17 22.18
N THR A 720 -3.52 -0.90 22.18
CA THR A 720 -4.02 -2.24 22.49
C THR A 720 -4.11 -2.46 24.00
N PRO A 721 -5.08 -3.25 24.50
CA PRO A 721 -5.16 -3.55 25.92
C PRO A 721 -3.96 -4.42 26.35
N PRO A 722 -3.42 -4.21 27.56
CA PRO A 722 -2.26 -4.95 28.02
C PRO A 722 -2.59 -6.46 28.10
N PRO A 723 -1.60 -7.35 27.88
CA PRO A 723 -1.79 -8.79 28.00
C PRO A 723 -2.36 -9.19 29.37
N ALA A 724 -3.40 -10.03 29.38
CA ALA A 724 -4.00 -10.49 30.64
C ALA A 724 -2.98 -11.26 31.50
N ALA A 725 -2.98 -11.00 32.82
CA ALA A 725 -2.06 -11.64 33.76
C ALA A 725 -2.31 -13.16 33.90
N ILE A 726 -3.56 -13.59 33.75
CA ILE A 726 -3.97 -14.99 33.76
C ILE A 726 -4.67 -15.28 32.44
N VAL A 727 -4.11 -16.21 31.67
CA VAL A 727 -4.74 -16.74 30.46
C VAL A 727 -5.21 -18.17 30.77
N PRO A 728 -6.52 -18.47 30.71
CA PRO A 728 -7.01 -19.82 30.94
C PRO A 728 -6.63 -20.71 29.75
N LEU A 729 -5.57 -21.51 29.92
CA LEU A 729 -5.06 -22.38 28.87
C LEU A 729 -5.60 -23.81 29.01
N PRO A 730 -5.98 -24.46 27.90
CA PRO A 730 -6.36 -25.88 27.92
C PRO A 730 -5.17 -26.79 28.23
N THR A 731 -3.98 -26.45 27.71
CA THR A 731 -2.72 -27.20 27.88
C THR A 731 -1.51 -26.27 27.73
N TRP A 732 -0.39 -26.59 28.38
CA TRP A 732 0.88 -25.90 28.15
C TRP A 732 1.55 -26.34 26.85
N TYR A 733 2.26 -25.42 26.22
CA TYR A 733 3.12 -25.72 25.08
C TYR A 733 4.45 -26.30 25.58
N HIS A 734 4.94 -27.37 24.94
CA HIS A 734 6.09 -28.12 25.43
C HIS A 734 7.33 -27.91 24.55
N LEU A 735 8.41 -27.46 25.18
CA LEU A 735 9.76 -27.44 24.62
C LEU A 735 10.65 -28.45 25.38
N TYR A 736 11.85 -28.69 24.89
CA TYR A 736 12.87 -29.47 25.62
C TYR A 736 14.15 -28.65 25.82
N SER A 737 14.95 -29.05 26.80
CA SER A 737 16.30 -28.52 27.04
C SER A 737 17.32 -29.30 26.20
N PRO A 738 17.97 -28.68 25.18
CA PRO A 738 19.04 -29.32 24.42
C PRO A 738 20.21 -29.75 25.30
N VAL A 739 20.54 -28.97 26.33
CA VAL A 739 21.66 -29.25 27.24
C VAL A 739 21.40 -30.53 28.02
N LEU A 740 20.28 -30.60 28.75
CA LEU A 740 19.98 -31.79 29.56
C LEU A 740 19.74 -33.02 28.70
N ASN A 741 19.11 -32.86 27.54
CA ASN A 741 18.87 -33.97 26.62
C ASN A 741 20.19 -34.54 26.09
N LYS A 742 21.14 -33.67 25.68
CA LYS A 742 22.44 -34.11 25.17
C LYS A 742 23.27 -34.82 26.23
N VAL A 743 23.39 -34.22 27.42
CA VAL A 743 24.13 -34.81 28.55
C VAL A 743 23.54 -36.17 28.93
N MET A 744 22.21 -36.29 29.01
CA MET A 744 21.53 -37.55 29.31
C MET A 744 21.87 -38.64 28.29
N TRP A 745 21.77 -38.34 26.99
CA TRP A 745 22.02 -39.31 25.93
C TRP A 745 23.51 -39.68 25.81
N ASP A 746 24.42 -38.74 26.01
CA ASP A 746 25.87 -39.04 25.99
C ASP A 746 26.27 -39.98 27.14
N ILE A 747 25.62 -39.88 28.31
CA ILE A 747 25.82 -40.84 29.41
C ILE A 747 25.23 -42.21 29.05
N GLN A 748 24.00 -42.25 28.53
CA GLN A 748 23.34 -43.52 28.16
C GLN A 748 24.07 -44.26 27.04
N MET A 749 24.72 -43.53 26.13
CA MET A 749 25.52 -44.07 25.03
C MET A 749 26.98 -44.36 25.41
N GLY A 750 27.38 -44.09 26.66
CA GLY A 750 28.75 -44.31 27.15
C GLY A 750 29.79 -43.34 26.58
N ARG A 751 29.37 -42.20 26.03
CA ARG A 751 30.25 -41.12 25.56
C ARG A 751 30.74 -40.23 26.71
N LEU A 752 29.91 -40.07 27.75
CA LEU A 752 30.24 -39.38 28.99
C LEU A 752 30.20 -40.37 30.15
N THR A 753 31.28 -40.46 30.91
CA THR A 753 31.35 -41.25 32.15
C THR A 753 31.38 -40.32 33.34
N VAL A 754 30.47 -40.52 34.29
CA VAL A 754 30.33 -39.70 35.49
C VAL A 754 30.72 -40.54 36.70
N VAL A 755 31.51 -39.97 37.61
CA VAL A 755 32.00 -40.64 38.82
C VAL A 755 31.56 -39.83 40.03
N GLU A 756 31.02 -40.51 41.04
CA GLU A 756 30.67 -39.88 42.31
C GLU A 756 31.94 -39.43 43.05
N ASP A 757 32.05 -38.13 43.34
CA ASP A 757 33.23 -37.50 43.96
C ASP A 757 32.88 -36.56 45.14
N ASP A 758 31.61 -36.49 45.55
CA ASP A 758 31.13 -35.67 46.66
C ASP A 758 30.02 -36.40 47.45
N GLU A 759 30.17 -36.60 48.75
CA GLU A 759 29.19 -37.35 49.56
C GLU A 759 27.83 -36.63 49.73
N THR A 760 27.78 -35.31 49.55
CA THR A 760 26.59 -34.49 49.79
C THR A 760 25.83 -34.20 48.49
N ASN A 761 26.53 -33.79 47.45
CA ASN A 761 25.97 -33.43 46.16
C ASN A 761 26.08 -34.56 45.12
N ARG A 762 26.70 -35.69 45.49
CA ARG A 762 27.13 -36.81 44.63
C ARG A 762 28.22 -36.44 43.62
N ILE A 763 28.08 -35.28 43.01
CA ILE A 763 29.03 -34.71 42.07
C ILE A 763 29.51 -33.38 42.65
N SER A 764 30.81 -33.14 42.63
CA SER A 764 31.43 -31.90 43.10
C SER A 764 31.13 -30.75 42.13
N THR A 765 31.21 -29.51 42.60
CA THR A 765 31.02 -28.34 41.71
C THR A 765 32.11 -28.25 40.64
N THR A 766 33.35 -28.63 40.96
CA THR A 766 34.46 -28.62 40.01
C THR A 766 34.23 -29.60 38.87
N GLN A 767 33.88 -30.86 39.18
CA GLN A 767 33.60 -31.86 38.15
C GLN A 767 32.40 -31.44 37.27
N LEU A 768 31.35 -30.87 37.86
CA LEU A 768 30.20 -30.35 37.12
C LEU A 768 30.62 -29.28 36.10
N ASP A 769 31.40 -28.29 36.54
CA ASP A 769 31.84 -27.20 35.67
C ASP A 769 32.75 -27.73 34.54
N GLU A 770 33.64 -28.69 34.84
CA GLU A 770 34.50 -29.34 33.84
C GLU A 770 33.71 -30.11 32.78
N ILE A 771 32.66 -30.85 33.18
CA ILE A 771 31.74 -31.54 32.25
C ILE A 771 31.03 -30.51 31.36
N MET A 772 30.54 -29.42 31.95
CA MET A 772 29.76 -28.41 31.25
C MET A 772 30.54 -27.62 30.22
N VAL A 773 31.88 -27.56 30.29
CA VAL A 773 32.72 -26.96 29.23
C VAL A 773 32.43 -27.57 27.85
N ALA A 774 32.15 -28.87 27.79
CA ALA A 774 31.84 -29.55 26.52
C ALA A 774 30.44 -29.26 25.96
N TYR A 775 29.57 -28.63 26.76
CA TYR A 775 28.17 -28.36 26.43
C TYR A 775 27.83 -26.85 26.51
N ASP A 776 28.81 -25.99 26.73
CA ASP A 776 28.64 -24.55 26.89
C ASP A 776 28.03 -23.91 25.63
N ASP A 777 28.37 -24.43 24.45
CA ASP A 777 27.82 -24.00 23.16
C ASP A 777 26.30 -24.24 23.06
N LEU A 778 25.76 -25.24 23.77
CA LEU A 778 24.32 -25.55 23.78
C LEU A 778 23.51 -24.59 24.66
N LEU A 779 24.13 -23.96 25.67
CA LEU A 779 23.43 -23.01 26.54
C LEU A 779 22.87 -21.83 25.74
N ALA A 780 23.60 -21.37 24.72
CA ALA A 780 23.16 -20.29 23.83
C ALA A 780 21.92 -20.62 22.98
N PHE A 781 21.46 -21.88 23.00
CA PHE A 781 20.26 -22.34 22.31
C PHE A 781 19.18 -22.86 23.27
N ASP A 782 19.49 -23.06 24.55
CA ASP A 782 18.57 -23.69 25.50
C ASP A 782 17.49 -22.70 25.97
N PRO A 783 16.19 -22.99 25.79
CA PRO A 783 15.13 -22.07 26.19
C PRO A 783 15.16 -21.80 27.70
N ALA A 784 15.61 -22.75 28.53
CA ALA A 784 15.72 -22.56 29.97
C ALA A 784 16.85 -21.59 30.37
N PHE A 785 17.88 -21.44 29.52
CA PHE A 785 18.96 -20.47 29.69
C PHE A 785 18.59 -19.10 29.10
N ILE A 786 18.06 -19.08 27.87
CA ILE A 786 17.68 -17.85 27.15
C ILE A 786 16.50 -17.15 27.83
N GLY A 787 15.53 -17.91 28.33
CA GLY A 787 14.27 -17.43 28.86
C GLY A 787 13.08 -17.73 27.94
N PHE A 788 11.92 -17.96 28.54
CA PHE A 788 10.66 -18.24 27.84
C PHE A 788 9.46 -17.75 28.67
N ASP A 789 8.30 -17.58 28.03
CA ASP A 789 7.08 -17.20 28.74
C ASP A 789 6.49 -18.38 29.52
N ARG A 790 6.70 -18.36 30.84
CA ARG A 790 6.24 -19.40 31.78
C ARG A 790 4.72 -19.50 31.89
N ARG A 791 3.95 -18.53 31.37
CA ARG A 791 2.48 -18.60 31.32
C ARG A 791 2.03 -19.64 30.31
N PHE A 792 2.73 -19.74 29.18
CA PHE A 792 2.34 -20.58 28.05
C PHE A 792 3.19 -21.84 27.89
N VAL A 793 4.47 -21.78 28.25
CA VAL A 793 5.45 -22.85 27.93
C VAL A 793 5.92 -23.61 29.18
N ARG A 794 6.24 -24.90 28.98
CA ARG A 794 6.99 -25.75 29.90
C ARG A 794 8.16 -26.40 29.16
N VAL A 795 9.32 -26.45 29.82
CA VAL A 795 10.55 -27.06 29.28
C VAL A 795 10.79 -28.41 29.96
N HIS A 796 11.02 -29.45 29.15
CA HIS A 796 11.26 -30.82 29.59
C HIS A 796 12.73 -31.23 29.40
N PRO A 797 13.25 -32.21 30.16
CA PRO A 797 14.67 -32.58 30.12
C PRO A 797 15.07 -33.33 28.85
N HIS A 798 14.12 -33.92 28.13
CA HIS A 798 14.40 -34.68 26.91
C HIS A 798 13.27 -34.60 25.89
N LEU A 799 13.58 -35.04 24.67
CA LEU A 799 12.71 -35.01 23.49
C LEU A 799 11.48 -35.93 23.59
N GLN A 800 11.59 -37.10 24.24
CA GLN A 800 10.51 -38.09 24.28
C GLN A 800 9.34 -37.70 25.20
N TYR A 801 8.11 -38.07 24.84
CA TYR A 801 6.96 -37.94 25.75
C TYR A 801 6.82 -39.08 26.75
N LYS A 802 7.57 -40.17 26.53
CA LYS A 802 7.68 -41.29 27.46
C LYS A 802 8.71 -40.97 28.55
N THR A 803 8.49 -41.50 29.75
CA THR A 803 9.46 -41.41 30.84
C THR A 803 10.73 -42.19 30.50
N VAL A 804 11.89 -41.57 30.69
CA VAL A 804 13.20 -42.21 30.46
C VAL A 804 13.79 -42.68 31.78
N GLU A 805 14.23 -43.94 31.84
CA GLU A 805 14.92 -44.48 33.01
C GLU A 805 16.41 -44.09 33.00
N VAL A 806 16.87 -43.47 34.10
CA VAL A 806 18.24 -42.99 34.29
C VAL A 806 18.82 -43.51 35.60
N ALA A 807 20.14 -43.69 35.66
CA ALA A 807 20.81 -44.04 36.91
C ALA A 807 20.68 -42.91 37.94
N GLU A 808 20.75 -43.23 39.23
CA GLU A 808 20.57 -42.25 40.31
C GLU A 808 21.63 -41.13 40.25
N LEU A 809 22.89 -41.48 39.91
CA LEU A 809 23.96 -40.50 39.71
C LEU A 809 23.70 -39.58 38.50
N THR A 810 23.15 -40.12 37.41
CA THR A 810 22.74 -39.33 36.23
C THR A 810 21.63 -38.34 36.57
N TYR A 811 20.64 -38.78 37.35
CA TYR A 811 19.58 -37.89 37.82
C TYR A 811 20.14 -36.74 38.67
N ALA A 812 21.05 -37.04 39.60
CA ALA A 812 21.71 -36.02 40.43
C ALA A 812 22.51 -35.01 39.59
N LEU A 813 23.20 -35.47 38.54
CA LEU A 813 23.90 -34.56 37.60
C LEU A 813 22.93 -33.61 36.91
N LEU A 814 21.87 -34.14 36.31
CA LEU A 814 20.90 -33.33 35.56
C LEU A 814 20.18 -32.30 36.46
N ASP A 815 19.87 -32.68 37.71
CA ASP A 815 19.29 -31.76 38.70
C ASP A 815 20.26 -30.62 39.08
N ARG A 816 21.55 -30.94 39.28
CA ARG A 816 22.57 -29.90 39.53
C ARG A 816 22.79 -28.97 38.33
N ILE A 817 22.78 -29.51 37.10
CA ILE A 817 22.85 -28.68 35.87
C ILE A 817 21.63 -27.75 35.82
N ASN A 818 20.43 -28.28 36.05
CA ASN A 818 19.19 -27.50 36.05
C ASN A 818 19.22 -26.37 37.09
N ALA A 819 19.73 -26.64 38.30
CA ALA A 819 19.84 -25.66 39.36
C ALA A 819 20.90 -24.58 39.10
N ARG A 820 22.08 -24.96 38.58
CA ARG A 820 23.22 -24.05 38.42
C ARG A 820 23.18 -23.24 37.12
N TYR A 821 22.79 -23.86 36.01
CA TYR A 821 22.84 -23.26 34.68
C TYR A 821 21.47 -22.86 34.13
N LEU A 822 20.41 -23.57 34.49
CA LEU A 822 19.08 -23.40 33.88
C LEU A 822 18.03 -22.80 34.82
N ASN A 823 18.45 -22.22 35.94
CA ASN A 823 17.61 -21.50 36.90
C ASN A 823 16.40 -22.30 37.41
N ASN A 824 16.54 -23.62 37.56
CA ASN A 824 15.45 -24.55 37.91
C ASN A 824 14.21 -24.42 36.99
N ALA A 825 14.41 -24.05 35.73
CA ALA A 825 13.32 -23.81 34.79
C ALA A 825 12.86 -25.09 34.07
N VAL A 826 13.58 -26.21 34.20
CA VAL A 826 13.24 -27.50 33.57
C VAL A 826 12.55 -28.44 34.57
N THR A 827 11.47 -29.11 34.14
CA THR A 827 10.69 -30.05 34.97
C THR A 827 11.23 -31.48 34.86
N LEU A 828 11.94 -31.98 35.88
CA LEU A 828 12.56 -33.32 35.85
C LEU A 828 11.63 -34.47 36.30
N ASN A 829 10.94 -34.31 37.43
CA ASN A 829 10.24 -35.37 38.18
C ASN A 829 9.13 -36.14 37.44
N GLN A 830 8.61 -35.60 36.33
CA GLN A 830 7.54 -36.22 35.56
C GLN A 830 8.05 -36.97 34.32
N TYR A 831 9.30 -36.71 33.91
CA TYR A 831 9.86 -37.19 32.65
C TYR A 831 11.06 -38.12 32.85
N LEU A 832 11.72 -38.05 34.01
CA LEU A 832 12.81 -38.96 34.38
C LEU A 832 12.38 -39.88 35.52
N LYS A 833 12.78 -41.16 35.43
CA LYS A 833 12.60 -42.15 36.49
C LYS A 833 13.95 -42.75 36.88
N ILE A 834 14.22 -42.82 38.17
CA ILE A 834 15.44 -43.46 38.69
C ILE A 834 15.32 -44.97 38.48
N LYS A 835 16.32 -45.56 37.83
CA LYS A 835 16.44 -47.00 37.64
C LYS A 835 16.65 -47.65 39.01
N GLY A 836 15.70 -48.48 39.42
CA GLY A 836 15.71 -49.21 40.68
C GLY A 836 16.64 -50.42 40.69
#